data_AF-A0A3A5YXZ3-F1
#
_entry.id   AF-A0A3A5YXZ3-F1
#
_cell.length_a   1.000
_cell.length_b   1.000
_cell.length_c   1.000
_cell.angle_alpha   90.00
_cell.angle_beta   90.00
_cell.angle_gamma   90.00
#
_symmetry.space_group_name_H-M   'P 1'
#
loop_
_entity.id
_entity.type
_entity.pdbx_description
1 polymer ?
#
loop_
_entity_poly.entity_id
_entity_poly.type
_entity_poly.pdbx_seq_one_letter_code
_entity_poly.pdbx_strand_id
1 'polypeptide(L)'
;MKKQIAVLVSALLMGGGTYAQNGAQAQKPKAYMVSDAHLDTQWNWDIQTTIKDYVWNTISQNLFLLKQYPEYIFNFEGAVKYAWMKEYYPAQYEEMKKFIESGRWHISGASWDATDTLVPSIESAIRNIMLGQDYYRKEFGVESTDIFLPDCFGFGWTLPAIASHCGLIGFSSQKLQWRNKPFYGNDKYPFTVGLWQGIDGSTIMMTHGYDYNQRFEDGDLSENKDLLELTGHSPLHMVYRYYGTGDIGGSPTLESVRAVEKGLQGNGPLQIVSATSDRIYKDFQPYASHPELPKFNGELLMDVHGTGCYTSQAAMKLYNRQNELLGDAAERSSVVAEWLNQASYSGAALTENWQRFIFHQFHDDLTGTSIPRAYEFSWNDELISLKQFSGILTSSIDAVARKMDTRVKEIPVVLYNALGFQVSDMAEVELALPKKPKGITVYDMNGRKVAAQLLSYADGKARLLIEAIVPATGYAVYDVRTSGPSADTRVSVDSNALENSIYKITLDTKGDIVSLFDKKNGKELVKSGKSIRLALFTQNRSYMWPAWEILKETIDREPVSITEDVKMTLVEDGELRKSLCIEKRYGESLFKQYIRLYEGSRADRIDFYNEVDWQLSNALLKAEFPLNMANTEATYDLGLGSVRRGNNTETAYEVYAQYWADLTDRSGNYGVSVLNDSKYGWDKPDDNTLRLTLLHTPETDKDYAYQNRQDFGHHCFTYSLVGHAGGLDKAVTIEKAEILNQKLKAFRTDKHRGTLGKEFSFVSSNNRNVIIKALKKAENSDEYVVRVYEIGGEKVQDAVLSFAGEIASACEADGTEKSIGSAEFSGNGLSVSIKPYSIKTFKVRLKSSGEDAYQLQYASLPLSYNCKCSSFNEFRGEANFESGYSFAAELLPESLTVNGIPFQLGEKDAANGMTCNGDTIVLPEGKKYNKLYFLTAATDGDYAATFRCGGNKSEVIVPSYTGFVGQWGHSGHTKGYLKDAEVAYVGTHRHSPTADEAYEFTYMFKFGVDIPAGAASLILPKNEKVVLFAATLVEETLKPVQVATSLFHTAIRDNEMELNSVEVEKENLLKGAKIIAYSGYFNDNEKPERIVDGDVDTKWCEVGSALNYVDFDLGEAKTVSGWKLVNAGREDKGYITSACFLQGRNSQTEEWKTLDNIDGNRQNVVSRMIDTPAQVRYVRLMITRPMQHAGGKVLRINEMEIY
;
A
#
# COMPACT_ATOMS: atom_id res chain seq x y z
N MET A 1 -33.53 -54.96 64.62
CA MET A 1 -34.69 -55.35 65.47
C MET A 1 -35.68 -54.19 65.47
N LYS A 2 -36.69 -54.18 64.58
CA LYS A 2 -38.09 -54.60 64.81
C LYS A 2 -38.79 -54.00 66.05
N LYS A 3 -39.75 -53.09 65.79
CA LYS A 3 -41.20 -53.04 66.19
C LYS A 3 -41.71 -51.61 65.84
N GLN A 4 -42.90 -51.33 65.27
CA GLN A 4 -44.19 -52.03 65.14
C GLN A 4 -45.03 -51.42 63.99
N ILE A 5 -46.18 -52.04 63.68
CA ILE A 5 -46.96 -52.04 62.42
C ILE A 5 -48.34 -51.33 62.56
N ALA A 6 -48.87 -50.85 61.42
CA ALA A 6 -50.28 -50.54 61.02
C ALA A 6 -50.91 -49.22 61.53
N VAL A 7 -51.68 -48.44 60.74
CA VAL A 7 -52.86 -48.79 59.90
C VAL A 7 -53.03 -47.84 58.68
N LEU A 8 -53.62 -48.40 57.61
CA LEU A 8 -53.95 -47.87 56.28
C LEU A 8 -55.45 -47.44 56.18
N VAL A 9 -55.73 -46.45 55.30
CA VAL A 9 -56.88 -46.34 54.34
C VAL A 9 -58.11 -45.44 54.61
N SER A 10 -58.25 -44.45 53.70
CA SER A 10 -59.45 -43.78 53.11
C SER A 10 -60.25 -42.75 53.93
N ALA A 11 -60.70 -41.60 53.43
CA ALA A 11 -60.73 -40.96 52.09
C ALA A 11 -61.16 -39.47 52.21
N LEU A 12 -61.11 -38.74 51.08
CA LEU A 12 -61.64 -37.38 50.76
C LEU A 12 -60.83 -36.17 51.24
N LEU A 13 -60.76 -35.03 50.55
CA LEU A 13 -60.82 -34.61 49.13
C LEU A 13 -60.48 -33.10 49.20
N MET A 14 -59.73 -32.59 48.20
CA MET A 14 -59.50 -31.17 47.89
C MET A 14 -58.68 -30.31 48.88
N GLY A 15 -57.51 -29.88 48.39
CA GLY A 15 -56.66 -28.87 49.01
C GLY A 15 -55.38 -28.70 48.20
N GLY A 16 -55.51 -28.09 47.02
CA GLY A 16 -54.40 -27.85 46.09
C GLY A 16 -53.33 -26.94 46.71
N GLY A 17 -52.08 -27.40 46.67
CA GLY A 17 -50.92 -26.56 46.89
C GLY A 17 -50.69 -25.69 45.66
N THR A 18 -50.87 -24.39 45.82
CA THR A 18 -50.43 -23.37 44.88
C THR A 18 -48.90 -23.37 44.84
N TYR A 19 -48.32 -24.03 43.84
CA TYR A 19 -47.00 -23.65 43.36
C TYR A 19 -47.16 -22.31 42.62
N ALA A 20 -46.53 -21.27 43.16
CA ALA A 20 -46.42 -19.99 42.47
C ALA A 20 -45.63 -20.20 41.18
N GLN A 21 -46.33 -20.18 40.04
CA GLN A 21 -45.72 -19.91 38.75
C GLN A 21 -45.20 -18.48 38.78
N ASN A 22 -43.89 -18.29 38.91
CA ASN A 22 -43.25 -17.07 38.44
C ASN A 22 -43.45 -17.03 36.92
N GLY A 23 -44.45 -16.29 36.47
CA GLY A 23 -44.57 -15.94 35.06
C GLY A 23 -43.33 -15.15 34.65
N ALA A 24 -42.47 -15.75 33.82
CA ALA A 24 -41.45 -15.00 33.09
C ALA A 24 -42.19 -13.94 32.27
N GLN A 25 -42.06 -12.69 32.67
CA GLN A 25 -42.58 -11.55 31.91
C GLN A 25 -41.90 -11.58 30.54
N ALA A 26 -42.65 -11.84 29.47
CA ALA A 26 -42.11 -11.93 28.12
C ALA A 26 -41.33 -10.65 27.81
N GLN A 27 -40.04 -10.79 27.51
CA GLN A 27 -39.18 -9.66 27.22
C GLN A 27 -39.65 -9.01 25.91
N LYS A 28 -39.88 -7.69 25.95
CA LYS A 28 -40.30 -6.91 24.79
C LYS A 28 -39.24 -7.03 23.68
N PRO A 29 -39.61 -7.29 22.41
CA PRO A 29 -38.65 -7.29 21.30
C PRO A 29 -37.86 -5.97 21.26
N LYS A 30 -36.60 -6.02 20.85
CA LYS A 30 -35.69 -4.87 20.95
C LYS A 30 -35.02 -4.56 19.61
N ALA A 31 -34.96 -3.28 19.25
CA ALA A 31 -34.18 -2.78 18.12
C ALA A 31 -33.05 -1.88 18.59
N TYR A 32 -31.81 -2.30 18.32
CA TYR A 32 -30.62 -1.49 18.47
C TYR A 32 -30.45 -0.68 17.19
N MET A 33 -30.77 0.60 17.25
CA MET A 33 -30.67 1.56 16.16
C MET A 33 -29.26 2.15 16.18
N VAL A 34 -28.45 1.76 15.21
CA VAL A 34 -27.04 2.17 15.10
C VAL A 34 -26.94 3.15 13.95
N SER A 35 -26.78 4.43 14.29
CA SER A 35 -26.68 5.47 13.27
C SER A 35 -25.27 5.49 12.71
N ASP A 36 -25.14 5.65 11.40
CA ASP A 36 -23.86 5.64 10.71
C ASP A 36 -23.85 6.66 9.56
N ALA A 37 -22.66 7.06 9.13
CA ALA A 37 -22.47 7.71 7.85
C ALA A 37 -21.27 7.08 7.13
N HIS A 38 -21.48 5.88 6.58
CA HIS A 38 -20.42 5.15 5.90
C HIS A 38 -19.74 6.03 4.85
N LEU A 39 -18.41 6.14 4.96
CA LEU A 39 -17.61 7.01 4.12
C LEU A 39 -16.52 6.20 3.44
N ASP A 40 -16.64 6.05 2.13
CA ASP A 40 -15.59 5.47 1.31
C ASP A 40 -14.47 6.49 1.15
N THR A 41 -13.27 6.06 1.57
CA THR A 41 -12.06 6.88 1.49
C THR A 41 -11.81 7.35 0.05
N GLN A 42 -12.03 6.45 -0.90
CA GLN A 42 -12.10 6.74 -2.32
C GLN A 42 -12.86 5.61 -3.04
N TRP A 43 -13.62 5.99 -4.07
CA TRP A 43 -14.39 5.04 -4.88
C TRP A 43 -14.69 5.64 -6.26
N ASN A 44 -15.88 6.24 -6.43
CA ASN A 44 -16.29 6.99 -7.61
C ASN A 44 -15.85 8.47 -7.58
N TRP A 45 -14.89 8.75 -6.71
CA TRP A 45 -14.27 10.04 -6.45
C TRP A 45 -12.84 9.79 -5.95
N ASP A 46 -12.04 10.84 -5.95
CA ASP A 46 -10.69 10.82 -5.40
C ASP A 46 -10.64 11.29 -3.95
N ILE A 47 -9.50 11.03 -3.30
CA ILE A 47 -9.23 11.44 -1.91
C ILE A 47 -9.37 12.96 -1.69
N GLN A 48 -9.09 13.78 -2.71
CA GLN A 48 -9.23 15.24 -2.60
C GLN A 48 -10.71 15.63 -2.40
N THR A 49 -11.60 14.97 -3.13
CA THR A 49 -13.06 15.14 -2.99
C THR A 49 -13.53 14.65 -1.61
N THR A 50 -13.04 13.49 -1.16
CA THR A 50 -13.33 12.96 0.18
C THR A 50 -13.01 13.97 1.27
N ILE A 51 -11.80 14.53 1.25
CA ILE A 51 -11.36 15.49 2.26
C ILE A 51 -12.18 16.79 2.18
N LYS A 52 -12.34 17.37 0.98
CA LYS A 52 -12.97 18.69 0.81
C LYS A 52 -14.47 18.67 1.09
N ASP A 53 -15.17 17.66 0.61
CA ASP A 53 -16.62 17.65 0.63
C ASP A 53 -17.16 16.69 1.68
N TYR A 54 -16.70 15.45 1.69
CA TYR A 54 -17.35 14.38 2.46
C TYR A 54 -16.95 14.37 3.93
N VAL A 55 -15.66 14.58 4.24
CA VAL A 55 -15.20 14.77 5.63
C VAL A 55 -15.86 16.01 6.23
N TRP A 56 -15.91 17.12 5.47
CA TRP A 56 -16.60 18.35 5.90
C TRP A 56 -18.08 18.11 6.19
N ASN A 57 -18.80 17.48 5.26
CA ASN A 57 -20.22 17.19 5.42
C ASN A 57 -20.48 16.28 6.63
N THR A 58 -19.62 15.28 6.84
CA THR A 58 -19.73 14.34 7.95
C THR A 58 -19.61 15.04 9.29
N ILE A 59 -18.56 15.84 9.50
CA ILE A 59 -18.36 16.52 10.77
C ILE A 59 -19.40 17.63 10.98
N SER A 60 -19.67 18.45 9.97
CA SER A 60 -20.54 19.63 10.11
C SER A 60 -22.01 19.27 10.36
N GLN A 61 -22.54 18.28 9.63
CA GLN A 61 -23.95 17.88 9.76
C GLN A 61 -24.20 17.14 11.08
N ASN A 62 -23.30 16.25 11.50
CA ASN A 62 -23.46 15.56 12.78
C ASN A 62 -23.30 16.49 13.98
N LEU A 63 -22.39 17.47 13.93
CA LEU A 63 -22.31 18.52 14.96
C LEU A 63 -23.62 19.30 15.08
N PHE A 64 -24.32 19.55 13.98
CA PHE A 64 -25.64 20.17 14.01
C PHE A 64 -26.68 19.27 14.71
N LEU A 65 -26.73 17.99 14.34
CA LEU A 65 -27.68 17.03 14.92
C LEU A 65 -27.45 16.81 16.41
N LEU A 66 -26.19 16.60 16.83
CA LEU A 66 -25.81 16.33 18.21
C LEU A 66 -26.11 17.50 19.18
N LYS A 67 -26.13 18.74 18.67
CA LYS A 67 -26.55 19.93 19.42
C LYS A 67 -28.07 20.01 19.61
N GLN A 68 -28.84 19.41 18.72
CA GLN A 68 -30.31 19.51 18.71
C GLN A 68 -31.00 18.32 19.37
N TYR A 69 -30.46 17.12 19.21
CA TYR A 69 -31.09 15.87 19.62
C TYR A 69 -30.29 15.21 20.75
N PRO A 70 -30.80 15.23 22.00
CA PRO A 70 -30.03 14.83 23.18
C PRO A 70 -29.71 13.34 23.25
N GLU A 71 -30.59 12.47 22.74
CA GLU A 71 -30.45 11.00 22.76
C GLU A 71 -29.83 10.44 21.46
N TYR A 72 -29.48 11.31 20.51
CA TYR A 72 -28.80 10.93 19.28
C TYR A 72 -27.37 10.45 19.55
N ILE A 73 -27.07 9.23 19.09
CA ILE A 73 -25.72 8.64 19.09
C ILE A 73 -25.30 8.43 17.63
N PHE A 74 -24.19 9.07 17.25
CA PHE A 74 -23.52 8.89 15.97
C PHE A 74 -22.38 7.89 16.10
N ASN A 75 -22.33 6.89 15.22
CA ASN A 75 -21.23 5.93 15.13
C ASN A 75 -20.42 6.26 13.88
N PHE A 76 -19.10 6.29 13.99
CA PHE A 76 -18.26 6.65 12.86
C PHE A 76 -16.89 5.99 12.90
N GLU A 77 -16.54 5.34 11.79
CA GLU A 77 -15.33 4.54 11.63
C GLU A 77 -14.16 5.24 10.93
N GLY A 78 -12.95 4.68 11.12
CA GLY A 78 -11.73 5.00 10.39
C GLY A 78 -10.95 6.18 10.97
N ALA A 79 -9.87 5.90 11.72
CA ALA A 79 -9.00 6.91 12.31
C ALA A 79 -8.41 7.90 11.29
N VAL A 80 -8.14 7.47 10.05
CA VAL A 80 -7.66 8.35 8.98
C VAL A 80 -8.61 9.52 8.69
N LYS A 81 -9.93 9.27 8.76
CA LYS A 81 -10.95 10.31 8.56
C LYS A 81 -10.91 11.33 9.69
N TYR A 82 -10.70 10.89 10.93
CA TYR A 82 -10.48 11.79 12.07
C TYR A 82 -9.17 12.56 11.95
N ALA A 83 -8.11 11.97 11.37
CA ALA A 83 -6.86 12.66 11.09
C ALA A 83 -7.06 13.78 10.07
N TRP A 84 -7.84 13.56 9.01
CA TRP A 84 -8.21 14.62 8.08
C TRP A 84 -9.12 15.68 8.71
N MET A 85 -10.05 15.32 9.59
CA MET A 85 -10.83 16.31 10.35
C MET A 85 -9.92 17.21 11.19
N LYS A 86 -8.89 16.63 11.84
CA LYS A 86 -7.91 17.39 12.63
C LYS A 86 -7.06 18.30 11.75
N GLU A 87 -6.60 17.80 10.61
CA GLU A 87 -5.71 18.52 9.69
C GLU A 87 -6.44 19.67 8.97
N TYR A 88 -7.59 19.40 8.34
CA TYR A 88 -8.27 20.35 7.46
C TYR A 88 -9.40 21.13 8.14
N TYR A 89 -9.98 20.62 9.23
CA TYR A 89 -11.12 21.24 9.94
C TYR A 89 -10.91 21.33 11.47
N PRO A 90 -9.78 21.89 11.95
CA PRO A 90 -9.39 21.82 13.36
C PRO A 90 -10.41 22.42 14.33
N ALA A 91 -11.13 23.47 13.93
CA ALA A 91 -12.15 24.10 14.77
C ALA A 91 -13.35 23.16 15.02
N GLN A 92 -13.82 22.46 13.98
CA GLN A 92 -14.89 21.48 14.07
C GLN A 92 -14.42 20.23 14.81
N TYR A 93 -13.17 19.81 14.59
CA TYR A 93 -12.55 18.69 15.29
C TYR A 93 -12.56 18.89 16.82
N GLU A 94 -12.18 20.06 17.32
CA GLU A 94 -12.23 20.38 18.75
C GLU A 94 -13.66 20.42 19.31
N GLU A 95 -14.66 20.75 18.49
CA GLU A 95 -16.06 20.65 18.90
C GLU A 95 -16.54 19.19 18.96
N MET A 96 -16.17 18.37 17.97
CA MET A 96 -16.48 16.95 17.90
C MET A 96 -15.93 16.18 19.11
N LYS A 97 -14.71 16.49 19.56
CA LYS A 97 -14.10 15.85 20.75
C LYS A 97 -14.99 15.89 21.99
N LYS A 98 -15.74 16.98 22.20
CA LYS A 98 -16.68 17.11 23.33
C LYS A 98 -17.82 16.08 23.27
N PHE A 99 -18.26 15.74 22.06
CA PHE A 99 -19.30 14.73 21.87
C PHE A 99 -18.75 13.31 22.00
N ILE A 100 -17.47 13.09 21.65
CA ILE A 100 -16.74 11.84 21.92
C ILE A 100 -16.62 11.63 23.43
N GLU A 101 -16.19 12.65 24.18
CA GLU A 101 -16.12 12.60 25.64
C GLU A 101 -17.49 12.29 26.28
N SER A 102 -18.58 12.81 25.72
CA SER A 102 -19.94 12.50 26.18
C SER A 102 -20.47 11.12 25.74
N GLY A 103 -19.76 10.41 24.87
CA GLY A 103 -20.16 9.13 24.29
C GLY A 103 -21.27 9.19 23.24
N ARG A 104 -21.60 10.38 22.74
CA ARG A 104 -22.65 10.59 21.71
C ARG A 104 -22.10 10.63 20.29
N TRP A 105 -20.82 10.97 20.15
CA TRP A 105 -20.04 10.58 18.98
C TRP A 105 -19.24 9.34 19.38
N HIS A 106 -19.69 8.17 18.99
CA HIS A 106 -19.04 6.90 19.28
C HIS A 106 -18.02 6.57 18.19
N ILE A 107 -16.80 6.26 18.63
CA ILE A 107 -15.76 5.75 17.75
C ILE A 107 -16.05 4.28 17.50
N SER A 108 -16.53 3.99 16.30
CA SER A 108 -16.81 2.63 15.84
C SER A 108 -15.69 2.13 14.95
N GLY A 109 -15.47 0.82 14.92
CA GLY A 109 -14.38 0.27 14.11
C GLY A 109 -13.01 0.62 14.68
N ALA A 110 -12.30 -0.41 15.14
CA ALA A 110 -11.01 -0.26 15.80
C ALA A 110 -9.83 0.14 14.89
N SER A 111 -10.05 0.35 13.60
CA SER A 111 -8.99 0.40 12.59
C SER A 111 -8.57 1.81 12.16
N TRP A 112 -7.37 1.90 11.58
CA TRP A 112 -6.88 3.10 10.89
C TRP A 112 -7.79 3.46 9.72
N ASP A 113 -8.20 2.47 8.92
CA ASP A 113 -9.29 2.60 7.95
C ASP A 113 -10.13 1.31 7.83
N ALA A 114 -11.28 1.39 7.16
CA ALA A 114 -12.17 0.26 6.85
C ALA A 114 -11.63 -0.56 5.67
N THR A 115 -10.54 -1.31 5.93
CA THR A 115 -9.81 -2.08 4.93
C THR A 115 -10.54 -3.35 4.49
N ASP A 116 -10.17 -3.85 3.30
CA ASP A 116 -10.48 -5.23 2.90
C ASP A 116 -9.95 -6.23 3.95
N THR A 117 -10.60 -7.40 4.05
CA THR A 117 -10.26 -8.42 5.07
C THR A 117 -9.67 -9.71 4.49
N LEU A 118 -9.47 -9.78 3.17
CA LEU A 118 -9.09 -11.00 2.48
C LEU A 118 -7.70 -10.91 1.83
N VAL A 119 -7.37 -9.79 1.19
CA VAL A 119 -6.12 -9.54 0.49
C VAL A 119 -5.00 -9.10 1.44
N PRO A 120 -5.20 -8.15 2.39
CA PRO A 120 -4.16 -7.77 3.33
C PRO A 120 -3.63 -8.97 4.12
N SER A 121 -2.34 -8.95 4.43
CA SER A 121 -1.75 -9.94 5.34
C SER A 121 -2.33 -9.81 6.74
N ILE A 122 -2.21 -10.89 7.51
CA ILE A 122 -2.64 -10.91 8.92
C ILE A 122 -1.92 -9.85 9.75
N GLU A 123 -0.63 -9.61 9.49
CA GLU A 123 0.12 -8.53 10.16
C GLU A 123 -0.43 -7.15 9.77
N SER A 124 -0.72 -6.88 8.49
CA SER A 124 -1.35 -5.62 8.08
C SER A 124 -2.71 -5.40 8.72
N ALA A 125 -3.56 -6.42 8.80
CA ALA A 125 -4.85 -6.32 9.49
C ALA A 125 -4.67 -5.97 10.98
N ILE A 126 -3.68 -6.57 11.64
CA ILE A 126 -3.31 -6.24 13.02
C ILE A 126 -2.77 -4.82 13.13
N ARG A 127 -1.90 -4.37 12.20
CA ARG A 127 -1.37 -3.01 12.18
C ARG A 127 -2.49 -1.99 11.96
N ASN A 128 -3.43 -2.28 11.07
CA ASN A 128 -4.58 -1.44 10.82
C ASN A 128 -5.36 -1.20 12.13
N ILE A 129 -5.66 -2.25 12.88
CA ILE A 129 -6.31 -2.16 14.19
C ILE A 129 -5.43 -1.44 15.22
N MET A 130 -4.15 -1.79 15.30
CA MET A 130 -3.21 -1.21 16.26
C MET A 130 -3.04 0.30 16.06
N LEU A 131 -2.87 0.76 14.82
CA LEU A 131 -2.70 2.16 14.44
C LEU A 131 -3.98 2.96 14.72
N GLY A 132 -5.15 2.40 14.43
CA GLY A 132 -6.44 3.01 14.76
C GLY A 132 -6.61 3.19 16.27
N GLN A 133 -6.45 2.12 17.04
CA GLN A 133 -6.54 2.15 18.51
C GLN A 133 -5.51 3.09 19.14
N ASP A 134 -4.28 3.10 18.62
CA ASP A 134 -3.25 4.02 19.07
C ASP A 134 -3.65 5.49 18.87
N TYR A 135 -4.16 5.82 17.68
CA TYR A 135 -4.68 7.14 17.38
C TYR A 135 -5.83 7.52 18.33
N TYR A 136 -6.81 6.63 18.53
CA TYR A 136 -7.94 6.90 19.42
C TYR A 136 -7.53 7.12 20.87
N ARG A 137 -6.57 6.33 21.38
CA ARG A 137 -6.01 6.53 22.72
C ARG A 137 -5.33 7.89 22.86
N LYS A 138 -4.49 8.25 21.89
CA LYS A 138 -3.69 9.49 21.92
C LYS A 138 -4.56 10.75 21.80
N GLU A 139 -5.52 10.72 20.89
CA GLU A 139 -6.32 11.91 20.55
C GLU A 139 -7.56 12.08 21.42
N PHE A 140 -8.17 10.97 21.84
CA PHE A 140 -9.49 10.97 22.48
C PHE A 140 -9.54 10.29 23.85
N GLY A 141 -8.51 9.54 24.24
CA GLY A 141 -8.47 8.82 25.52
C GLY A 141 -9.47 7.66 25.61
N VAL A 142 -9.98 7.18 24.48
CA VAL A 142 -10.93 6.06 24.37
C VAL A 142 -10.44 5.01 23.37
N GLU A 143 -11.06 3.83 23.39
CA GLU A 143 -10.80 2.72 22.46
C GLU A 143 -12.14 2.23 21.88
N SER A 144 -12.13 1.77 20.63
CA SER A 144 -13.26 1.03 20.04
C SER A 144 -13.18 -0.44 20.47
N THR A 145 -14.28 -1.18 20.42
CA THR A 145 -14.30 -2.62 20.77
C THR A 145 -14.78 -3.53 19.64
N ASP A 146 -15.01 -3.00 18.45
CA ASP A 146 -15.62 -3.73 17.35
C ASP A 146 -14.88 -3.58 16.01
N ILE A 147 -15.18 -4.51 15.10
CA ILE A 147 -14.89 -4.40 13.68
C ILE A 147 -16.18 -3.95 13.00
N PHE A 148 -16.18 -2.72 12.51
CA PHE A 148 -17.33 -2.10 11.86
C PHE A 148 -17.07 -2.02 10.35
N LEU A 149 -17.63 -2.96 9.59
CA LEU A 149 -17.39 -3.08 8.14
C LEU A 149 -18.71 -3.27 7.40
N PRO A 150 -19.52 -2.21 7.25
CA PRO A 150 -20.78 -2.27 6.54
C PRO A 150 -20.63 -2.84 5.13
N ASP A 151 -19.65 -2.39 4.34
CA ASP A 151 -19.61 -2.66 2.90
C ASP A 151 -18.47 -3.55 2.36
N CYS A 152 -17.63 -4.14 3.21
CA CYS A 152 -16.48 -4.96 2.78
C CYS A 152 -16.87 -6.27 2.05
N PHE A 153 -16.09 -6.66 1.03
CA PHE A 153 -16.38 -7.69 0.01
C PHE A 153 -16.07 -9.14 0.43
N GLY A 154 -16.56 -9.54 1.60
CA GLY A 154 -16.41 -10.88 2.18
C GLY A 154 -15.49 -10.91 3.39
N PHE A 155 -15.60 -11.99 4.17
CA PHE A 155 -14.94 -12.08 5.48
C PHE A 155 -14.29 -13.45 5.72
N GLY A 156 -12.98 -13.44 5.93
CA GLY A 156 -12.15 -14.64 6.09
C GLY A 156 -12.29 -15.31 7.46
N TRP A 157 -12.04 -16.62 7.54
CA TRP A 157 -12.16 -17.40 8.79
C TRP A 157 -11.11 -17.03 9.86
N THR A 158 -10.08 -16.27 9.49
CA THR A 158 -9.06 -15.75 10.40
C THR A 158 -9.49 -14.49 11.12
N LEU A 159 -10.52 -13.76 10.63
CA LEU A 159 -10.90 -12.46 11.17
C LEU A 159 -11.31 -12.50 12.66
N PRO A 160 -12.07 -13.50 13.17
CA PRO A 160 -12.36 -13.57 14.60
C PRO A 160 -11.10 -13.82 15.46
N ALA A 161 -10.12 -14.55 14.94
CA ALA A 161 -8.86 -14.79 15.63
C ALA A 161 -8.04 -13.50 15.73
N ILE A 162 -7.97 -12.72 14.65
CA ILE A 162 -7.35 -11.38 14.66
C ILE A 162 -8.08 -10.45 15.64
N ALA A 163 -9.42 -10.40 15.55
CA ALA A 163 -10.26 -9.55 16.40
C ALA A 163 -10.05 -9.86 17.88
N SER A 164 -10.17 -11.14 18.26
CA SER A 164 -9.95 -11.59 19.63
C SER A 164 -8.52 -11.33 20.10
N HIS A 165 -7.52 -11.51 19.22
CA HIS A 165 -6.12 -11.21 19.55
C HIS A 165 -5.92 -9.71 19.79
N CYS A 166 -6.66 -8.84 19.12
CA CYS A 166 -6.64 -7.39 19.34
C CYS A 166 -7.62 -6.90 20.42
N GLY A 167 -8.21 -7.81 21.21
CA GLY A 167 -9.14 -7.46 22.29
C GLY A 167 -10.52 -6.97 21.81
N LEU A 168 -10.84 -7.13 20.53
CA LEU A 168 -12.14 -6.77 19.95
C LEU A 168 -13.16 -7.87 20.23
N ILE A 169 -14.40 -7.46 20.44
CA ILE A 169 -15.46 -8.32 20.98
C ILE A 169 -16.59 -8.56 19.97
N GLY A 170 -16.75 -7.67 18.99
CA GLY A 170 -17.84 -7.78 18.02
C GLY A 170 -17.47 -7.39 16.59
N PHE A 171 -18.35 -7.78 15.68
CA PHE A 171 -18.27 -7.52 14.24
C PHE A 171 -19.67 -7.24 13.69
N SER A 172 -19.80 -6.23 12.84
CA SER A 172 -21.05 -5.93 12.13
C SER A 172 -20.82 -5.68 10.64
N SER A 173 -21.77 -6.17 9.83
CA SER A 173 -21.78 -5.90 8.39
C SER A 173 -23.20 -6.00 7.79
N GLN A 174 -23.44 -5.25 6.71
CA GLN A 174 -24.60 -5.44 5.85
C GLN A 174 -24.33 -6.35 4.66
N LYS A 175 -23.05 -6.48 4.24
CA LYS A 175 -22.71 -6.93 2.89
C LYS A 175 -23.22 -8.33 2.55
N LEU A 176 -23.33 -9.21 3.54
CA LEU A 176 -23.87 -10.56 3.36
C LEU A 176 -25.31 -10.59 2.81
N GLN A 177 -26.11 -9.54 2.99
CA GLN A 177 -27.45 -9.45 2.41
C GLN A 177 -27.44 -9.37 0.89
N TRP A 178 -26.34 -8.89 0.30
CA TRP A 178 -26.23 -8.71 -1.15
C TRP A 178 -26.09 -10.03 -1.90
N ARG A 179 -25.61 -11.09 -1.22
CA ARG A 179 -25.40 -12.42 -1.82
C ARG A 179 -26.55 -12.85 -2.72
N ASN A 180 -26.23 -13.39 -3.89
CA ASN A 180 -27.25 -13.78 -4.86
C ASN A 180 -27.92 -15.10 -4.49
N LYS A 181 -27.17 -16.01 -3.87
CA LYS A 181 -27.62 -17.35 -3.52
C LYS A 181 -27.63 -17.56 -1.99
N PRO A 182 -28.47 -18.49 -1.50
CA PRO A 182 -28.37 -18.98 -0.13
C PRO A 182 -26.95 -19.46 0.18
N PHE A 183 -26.50 -19.16 1.39
CA PHE A 183 -25.19 -19.53 1.92
C PHE A 183 -25.32 -20.54 3.05
N TYR A 184 -26.31 -20.38 3.92
CA TYR A 184 -26.53 -21.23 5.08
C TYR A 184 -27.99 -21.70 5.12
N GLY A 185 -28.22 -22.96 4.77
CA GLY A 185 -29.59 -23.48 4.58
C GLY A 185 -30.29 -22.74 3.44
N ASN A 186 -31.41 -22.07 3.76
CA ASN A 186 -32.16 -21.25 2.79
C ASN A 186 -31.84 -19.75 2.93
N ASP A 187 -30.94 -19.36 3.83
CA ASP A 187 -30.64 -17.98 4.18
C ASP A 187 -29.27 -17.54 3.61
N LYS A 188 -29.08 -16.22 3.47
CA LYS A 188 -27.83 -15.62 2.97
C LYS A 188 -26.72 -15.52 4.02
N TYR A 189 -27.04 -15.75 5.29
CA TYR A 189 -26.12 -15.66 6.43
C TYR A 189 -26.54 -16.67 7.50
N PRO A 190 -25.63 -17.11 8.39
CA PRO A 190 -25.93 -18.14 9.38
C PRO A 190 -26.91 -17.68 10.49
N PHE A 191 -26.92 -16.40 10.82
CA PHE A 191 -27.81 -15.76 11.80
C PHE A 191 -27.71 -14.24 11.68
N THR A 192 -28.63 -13.51 12.31
CA THR A 192 -28.60 -12.03 12.40
C THR A 192 -27.93 -11.52 13.68
N VAL A 193 -27.93 -12.31 14.76
CA VAL A 193 -27.22 -12.05 16.02
C VAL A 193 -26.70 -13.39 16.55
N GLY A 194 -25.39 -13.53 16.74
CA GLY A 194 -24.78 -14.79 17.19
C GLY A 194 -23.26 -14.72 17.35
N LEU A 195 -22.62 -15.86 17.53
CA LEU A 195 -21.17 -15.98 17.72
C LEU A 195 -20.48 -16.50 16.45
N TRP A 196 -19.49 -15.77 15.97
CA TRP A 196 -18.62 -16.21 14.88
C TRP A 196 -17.30 -16.73 15.44
N GLN A 197 -16.97 -17.97 15.10
CA GLN A 197 -15.76 -18.66 15.56
C GLN A 197 -14.64 -18.59 14.51
N GLY A 198 -13.47 -18.16 14.97
CA GLY A 198 -12.25 -18.12 14.17
C GLY A 198 -11.57 -19.49 14.08
N ILE A 199 -10.59 -19.59 13.17
CA ILE A 199 -9.85 -20.81 12.90
C ILE A 199 -9.09 -21.39 14.12
N ASP A 200 -8.73 -20.54 15.08
CA ASP A 200 -8.06 -20.91 16.34
C ASP A 200 -9.04 -21.31 17.47
N GLY A 201 -10.34 -21.19 17.19
CA GLY A 201 -11.43 -21.47 18.12
C GLY A 201 -11.92 -20.28 18.94
N SER A 202 -11.28 -19.10 18.83
CA SER A 202 -11.75 -17.84 19.44
C SER A 202 -13.12 -17.43 18.89
N THR A 203 -13.87 -16.61 19.64
CA THR A 203 -15.23 -16.20 19.25
C THR A 203 -15.47 -14.73 19.50
N ILE A 204 -16.05 -14.04 18.52
CA ILE A 204 -16.62 -12.70 18.65
C ILE A 204 -18.12 -12.74 18.38
N MET A 205 -18.87 -11.75 18.85
CA MET A 205 -20.28 -11.61 18.45
C MET A 205 -20.38 -10.99 17.06
N MET A 206 -21.21 -11.55 16.19
CA MET A 206 -21.52 -10.99 14.89
C MET A 206 -22.98 -10.52 14.87
N THR A 207 -23.20 -9.32 14.32
CA THR A 207 -24.53 -8.78 14.01
C THR A 207 -24.68 -8.43 12.54
N HIS A 208 -25.85 -8.73 11.98
CA HIS A 208 -26.21 -8.31 10.64
C HIS A 208 -26.89 -6.94 10.68
N GLY A 209 -26.26 -5.93 10.06
CA GLY A 209 -26.70 -4.52 10.11
C GLY A 209 -27.87 -4.14 9.23
N TYR A 210 -28.18 -4.97 8.22
CA TYR A 210 -29.05 -4.61 7.09
C TYR A 210 -28.61 -3.29 6.42
N ASP A 211 -29.44 -2.73 5.54
CA ASP A 211 -29.14 -1.53 4.75
C ASP A 211 -28.65 -0.34 5.60
N TYR A 212 -27.39 0.09 5.43
CA TYR A 212 -26.86 1.29 6.09
C TYR A 212 -27.44 2.59 5.53
N ASN A 213 -28.00 2.57 4.32
CA ASN A 213 -28.70 3.71 3.74
C ASN A 213 -30.15 3.83 4.22
N GLN A 214 -30.57 3.01 5.20
CA GLN A 214 -31.93 3.07 5.72
C GLN A 214 -32.24 4.45 6.29
N ARG A 215 -33.35 5.02 5.82
CA ARG A 215 -33.93 6.27 6.34
C ARG A 215 -35.29 5.99 6.96
N PHE A 216 -35.64 6.74 8.00
CA PHE A 216 -36.95 6.63 8.64
C PHE A 216 -37.74 7.92 8.46
N GLU A 217 -39.03 7.77 8.18
CA GLU A 217 -39.97 8.87 8.23
C GLU A 217 -40.17 9.34 9.67
N ASP A 218 -40.58 10.60 9.85
CA ASP A 218 -40.80 11.21 11.15
C ASP A 218 -42.00 10.58 11.91
N GLY A 219 -41.76 9.49 12.64
CA GLY A 219 -42.77 8.73 13.36
C GLY A 219 -42.23 8.04 14.63
N ASP A 220 -43.12 7.49 15.45
CA ASP A 220 -42.73 6.70 16.64
C ASP A 220 -42.23 5.31 16.20
N LEU A 221 -40.91 5.10 16.22
CA LEU A 221 -40.32 3.82 15.82
C LEU A 221 -40.71 2.65 16.74
N SER A 222 -41.20 2.89 17.96
CA SER A 222 -41.68 1.81 18.83
C SER A 222 -42.91 1.08 18.26
N GLU A 223 -43.60 1.69 17.29
CA GLU A 223 -44.74 1.15 16.53
C GLU A 223 -44.35 0.66 15.12
N ASN A 224 -43.07 0.69 14.77
CA ASN A 224 -42.62 0.31 13.43
C ASN A 224 -42.75 -1.21 13.21
N LYS A 225 -43.58 -1.58 12.22
CA LYS A 225 -43.91 -2.98 11.92
C LYS A 225 -42.75 -3.74 11.28
N ASP A 226 -41.96 -3.07 10.45
CA ASP A 226 -40.85 -3.70 9.75
C ASP A 226 -39.73 -4.05 10.74
N LEU A 227 -39.38 -3.13 11.64
CA LEU A 227 -38.43 -3.39 12.72
C LEU A 227 -38.92 -4.53 13.62
N LEU A 228 -40.23 -4.55 13.96
CA LEU A 228 -40.81 -5.64 14.74
C LEU A 228 -40.71 -6.98 14.02
N GLU A 229 -40.97 -7.04 12.71
CA GLU A 229 -40.80 -8.24 11.89
C GLU A 229 -39.34 -8.74 11.90
N LEU A 230 -38.38 -7.83 11.68
CA LEU A 230 -36.96 -8.17 11.68
C LEU A 230 -36.49 -8.77 13.01
N THR A 231 -37.06 -8.37 14.16
CA THR A 231 -36.73 -9.01 15.44
C THR A 231 -37.04 -10.51 15.44
N GLY A 232 -38.03 -10.95 14.67
CA GLY A 232 -38.40 -12.36 14.53
C GLY A 232 -37.37 -13.22 13.79
N HIS A 233 -36.40 -12.60 13.10
CA HIS A 233 -35.32 -13.32 12.40
C HIS A 233 -34.20 -13.76 13.36
N SER A 234 -34.21 -13.27 14.60
CA SER A 234 -33.30 -13.68 15.65
C SER A 234 -34.05 -14.50 16.71
N PRO A 235 -33.48 -15.61 17.21
CA PRO A 235 -34.06 -16.36 18.33
C PRO A 235 -34.14 -15.52 19.62
N LEU A 236 -33.45 -14.38 19.67
CA LEU A 236 -33.44 -13.46 20.80
C LEU A 236 -34.55 -12.40 20.75
N HIS A 237 -35.34 -12.36 19.67
CA HIS A 237 -36.28 -11.26 19.41
C HIS A 237 -35.60 -9.88 19.45
N MET A 238 -34.40 -9.79 18.85
CA MET A 238 -33.61 -8.57 18.74
C MET A 238 -33.19 -8.31 17.29
N VAL A 239 -33.14 -7.03 16.90
CA VAL A 239 -32.57 -6.59 15.62
C VAL A 239 -31.48 -5.55 15.87
N TYR A 240 -30.38 -5.66 15.13
CA TYR A 240 -29.33 -4.66 15.02
C TYR A 240 -29.52 -3.98 13.67
N ARG A 241 -29.82 -2.67 13.65
CA ARG A 241 -30.24 -1.99 12.43
C ARG A 241 -29.44 -0.71 12.21
N TYR A 242 -28.68 -0.69 11.13
CA TYR A 242 -28.08 0.53 10.62
C TYR A 242 -29.14 1.52 10.13
N TYR A 243 -28.83 2.81 10.25
CA TYR A 243 -29.58 3.88 9.60
C TYR A 243 -28.68 5.08 9.36
N GLY A 244 -28.84 5.76 8.23
CA GLY A 244 -27.85 6.75 7.84
C GLY A 244 -27.85 7.15 6.37
N THR A 245 -26.69 7.65 5.97
CA THR A 245 -26.30 7.92 4.58
C THR A 245 -24.97 7.25 4.38
N GLY A 246 -24.78 6.44 3.34
CA GLY A 246 -23.49 5.83 3.10
C GLY A 246 -22.80 6.30 1.83
N ASP A 247 -21.71 5.60 1.56
CA ASP A 247 -20.71 5.78 0.51
C ASP A 247 -19.98 7.14 0.63
N ILE A 248 -20.70 8.27 0.69
CA ILE A 248 -20.14 9.63 0.71
C ILE A 248 -20.10 10.28 2.10
N GLY A 249 -20.33 9.50 3.18
CA GLY A 249 -20.45 10.04 4.53
C GLY A 249 -21.64 11.00 4.71
N GLY A 250 -21.46 12.03 5.52
CA GLY A 250 -22.52 12.97 5.89
C GLY A 250 -23.18 12.58 7.21
N SER A 251 -24.51 12.52 7.24
CA SER A 251 -25.26 12.19 8.46
C SER A 251 -26.58 11.46 8.16
N PRO A 252 -27.21 10.81 9.15
CA PRO A 252 -28.61 10.44 9.06
C PRO A 252 -29.52 11.65 8.83
N THR A 253 -30.68 11.45 8.19
CA THR A 253 -31.61 12.56 7.96
C THR A 253 -32.22 13.08 9.27
N LEU A 254 -32.64 14.35 9.27
CA LEU A 254 -33.34 14.97 10.41
C LEU A 254 -34.57 14.17 10.83
N GLU A 255 -35.34 13.67 9.85
CA GLU A 255 -36.51 12.84 10.09
C GLU A 255 -36.14 11.53 10.78
N SER A 256 -35.04 10.89 10.36
CA SER A 256 -34.58 9.62 10.93
C SER A 256 -34.16 9.79 12.39
N VAL A 257 -33.39 10.84 12.70
CA VAL A 257 -32.99 11.15 14.08
C VAL A 257 -34.22 11.47 14.95
N ARG A 258 -35.16 12.27 14.43
CA ARG A 258 -36.43 12.55 15.12
C ARG A 258 -37.27 11.31 15.37
N ALA A 259 -37.28 10.37 14.43
CA ALA A 259 -38.01 9.12 14.55
C ALA A 259 -37.43 8.23 15.67
N VAL A 260 -36.09 8.15 15.77
CA VAL A 260 -35.41 7.45 16.87
C VAL A 260 -35.72 8.11 18.21
N GLU A 261 -35.59 9.42 18.32
CA GLU A 261 -35.92 10.20 19.53
C GLU A 261 -37.36 9.95 20.01
N LYS A 262 -38.33 9.97 19.08
CA LYS A 262 -39.73 9.62 19.39
C LYS A 262 -39.87 8.17 19.82
N GLY A 263 -39.20 7.25 19.13
CA GLY A 263 -39.21 5.81 19.42
C GLY A 263 -38.69 5.47 20.81
N LEU A 264 -37.67 6.20 21.30
CA LEU A 264 -37.14 6.05 22.66
C LEU A 264 -38.17 6.37 23.74
N GLN A 265 -39.04 7.34 23.47
CA GLN A 265 -40.11 7.79 24.37
C GLN A 265 -41.45 7.07 24.11
N GLY A 266 -41.49 6.23 23.06
CA GLY A 266 -42.67 5.53 22.59
C GLY A 266 -43.08 4.35 23.47
N ASN A 267 -44.38 4.02 23.43
CA ASN A 267 -44.97 2.94 24.22
C ASN A 267 -45.46 1.76 23.37
N GLY A 268 -45.06 1.70 22.09
CA GLY A 268 -45.46 0.65 21.15
C GLY A 268 -44.92 -0.73 21.49
N PRO A 269 -45.11 -1.76 20.64
CA PRO A 269 -44.69 -3.14 20.92
C PRO A 269 -43.17 -3.37 20.88
N LEU A 270 -42.38 -2.47 20.30
CA LEU A 270 -40.92 -2.58 20.17
C LEU A 270 -40.20 -1.68 21.20
N GLN A 271 -39.10 -2.17 21.79
CA GLN A 271 -38.18 -1.33 22.57
C GLN A 271 -37.11 -0.77 21.64
N ILE A 272 -37.08 0.55 21.49
CA ILE A 272 -36.04 1.24 20.71
C ILE A 272 -34.85 1.55 21.62
N VAL A 273 -33.64 1.35 21.10
CA VAL A 273 -32.38 1.74 21.72
C VAL A 273 -31.57 2.52 20.69
N SER A 274 -31.29 3.79 20.96
CA SER A 274 -30.25 4.55 20.26
C SER A 274 -28.92 4.02 20.77
N ALA A 275 -28.17 3.34 19.90
CA ALA A 275 -27.10 2.45 20.32
C ALA A 275 -25.74 2.88 19.78
N THR A 276 -24.72 2.74 20.62
CA THR A 276 -23.34 2.59 20.14
C THR A 276 -23.24 1.29 19.35
N SER A 277 -22.38 1.22 18.34
CA SER A 277 -22.19 0.06 17.47
C SER A 277 -21.87 -1.21 18.27
N ASP A 278 -21.20 -1.05 19.41
CA ASP A 278 -20.77 -2.14 20.27
C ASP A 278 -21.70 -2.47 21.46
N ARG A 279 -22.83 -1.75 21.60
CA ARG A 279 -23.71 -1.86 22.77
C ARG A 279 -24.22 -3.28 22.97
N ILE A 280 -24.72 -3.90 21.89
CA ILE A 280 -25.27 -5.25 21.93
C ILE A 280 -24.20 -6.28 22.32
N TYR A 281 -22.95 -6.09 21.89
CA TYR A 281 -21.86 -7.00 22.24
C TYR A 281 -21.57 -6.96 23.73
N LYS A 282 -21.51 -5.75 24.30
CA LYS A 282 -21.29 -5.52 25.75
C LYS A 282 -22.42 -6.08 26.60
N ASP A 283 -23.67 -5.96 26.13
CA ASP A 283 -24.85 -6.47 26.85
C ASP A 283 -24.85 -8.01 26.99
N PHE A 284 -24.08 -8.74 26.17
CA PHE A 284 -23.95 -10.20 26.20
C PHE A 284 -22.60 -10.71 26.73
N GLN A 285 -21.69 -9.82 27.18
CA GLN A 285 -20.42 -10.28 27.75
C GLN A 285 -20.57 -10.73 29.23
N PRO A 286 -19.94 -11.84 29.64
CA PRO A 286 -19.16 -12.78 28.82
C PRO A 286 -20.07 -13.76 28.05
N TYR A 287 -19.78 -13.98 26.76
CA TYR A 287 -20.62 -14.77 25.83
C TYR A 287 -20.91 -16.21 26.29
N ALA A 288 -20.03 -16.80 27.10
CA ALA A 288 -20.23 -18.13 27.67
C ALA A 288 -21.48 -18.24 28.57
N SER A 289 -22.02 -17.11 29.05
CA SER A 289 -23.25 -17.06 29.86
C SER A 289 -24.53 -17.11 29.02
N HIS A 290 -24.41 -17.12 27.69
CA HIS A 290 -25.51 -17.00 26.74
C HIS A 290 -25.56 -18.20 25.77
N PRO A 291 -25.90 -19.41 26.25
CA PRO A 291 -25.98 -20.61 25.42
C PRO A 291 -27.06 -20.53 24.32
N GLU A 292 -27.97 -19.57 24.41
CA GLU A 292 -28.99 -19.28 23.41
C GLU A 292 -28.45 -18.65 22.12
N LEU A 293 -27.22 -18.11 22.13
CA LEU A 293 -26.61 -17.50 20.95
C LEU A 293 -26.27 -18.56 19.89
N PRO A 294 -26.75 -18.46 18.64
CA PRO A 294 -26.34 -19.35 17.58
C PRO A 294 -24.84 -19.15 17.28
N LYS A 295 -24.17 -20.20 16.80
CA LYS A 295 -22.72 -20.18 16.54
C LYS A 295 -22.39 -20.67 15.13
N PHE A 296 -21.50 -19.97 14.44
CA PHE A 296 -21.00 -20.33 13.11
C PHE A 296 -19.48 -20.45 13.12
N ASN A 297 -18.94 -21.48 12.47
CA ASN A 297 -17.52 -21.76 12.36
C ASN A 297 -17.16 -21.93 10.88
N GLY A 298 -16.49 -20.94 10.31
CA GLY A 298 -16.07 -20.96 8.91
C GLY A 298 -15.96 -19.57 8.29
N GLU A 299 -15.67 -19.54 7.00
CA GLU A 299 -15.59 -18.34 6.17
C GLU A 299 -16.97 -17.79 5.84
N LEU A 300 -17.09 -16.46 5.68
CA LEU A 300 -18.28 -15.79 5.17
C LEU A 300 -17.94 -15.19 3.80
N LEU A 301 -17.79 -16.07 2.81
CA LEU A 301 -17.44 -15.70 1.43
C LEU A 301 -18.56 -14.85 0.79
N MET A 302 -18.33 -14.38 -0.43
CA MET A 302 -19.30 -13.65 -1.24
C MET A 302 -19.40 -14.28 -2.64
N ASP A 303 -20.63 -14.41 -3.17
CA ASP A 303 -20.91 -14.89 -4.54
C ASP A 303 -21.29 -13.76 -5.53
N VAL A 304 -21.21 -12.54 -5.04
CA VAL A 304 -21.45 -11.24 -5.69
C VAL A 304 -20.46 -10.27 -5.05
N HIS A 305 -19.87 -9.34 -5.78
CA HIS A 305 -18.86 -8.39 -5.25
C HIS A 305 -17.77 -9.06 -4.39
N GLY A 306 -16.75 -9.61 -5.06
CA GLY A 306 -15.61 -10.22 -4.37
C GLY A 306 -14.74 -11.06 -5.29
N THR A 307 -15.35 -11.85 -6.19
CA THR A 307 -14.61 -12.76 -7.07
C THR A 307 -13.63 -12.04 -8.00
N GLY A 308 -13.97 -10.86 -8.52
CA GLY A 308 -13.05 -10.02 -9.28
C GLY A 308 -12.06 -9.24 -8.40
N CYS A 309 -12.46 -8.91 -7.17
CA CYS A 309 -11.69 -8.11 -6.22
C CYS A 309 -10.33 -8.75 -5.83
N TYR A 310 -10.22 -10.08 -5.90
CA TYR A 310 -8.96 -10.78 -5.63
C TYR A 310 -7.90 -10.55 -6.71
N THR A 311 -8.29 -10.06 -7.89
CA THR A 311 -7.41 -9.95 -9.06
C THR A 311 -7.31 -8.53 -9.63
N SER A 312 -8.42 -7.78 -9.70
CA SER A 312 -8.46 -6.42 -10.29
C SER A 312 -7.38 -5.52 -9.70
N GLN A 313 -6.78 -4.62 -10.48
CA GLN A 313 -5.65 -3.78 -10.03
C GLN A 313 -4.48 -4.63 -9.52
N ALA A 314 -3.96 -5.49 -10.40
CA ALA A 314 -2.86 -6.38 -10.09
C ALA A 314 -1.57 -5.64 -9.67
N ALA A 315 -1.35 -4.43 -10.21
CA ALA A 315 -0.21 -3.58 -9.82
C ALA A 315 -0.31 -3.09 -8.37
N MET A 316 -1.50 -2.66 -7.92
CA MET A 316 -1.74 -2.29 -6.52
C MET A 316 -1.42 -3.45 -5.56
N LYS A 317 -1.91 -4.65 -5.88
CA LYS A 317 -1.68 -5.86 -5.08
C LYS A 317 -0.20 -6.24 -4.98
N LEU A 318 0.58 -6.01 -6.04
CA LEU A 318 2.03 -6.19 -6.04
C LEU A 318 2.71 -5.18 -5.10
N TYR A 319 2.35 -3.90 -5.17
CA TYR A 319 2.96 -2.89 -4.30
C TYR A 319 2.59 -3.09 -2.84
N ASN A 320 1.31 -3.36 -2.55
CA ASN A 320 0.85 -3.68 -1.21
C ASN A 320 1.68 -4.80 -0.59
N ARG A 321 1.79 -5.97 -1.27
CA ARG A 321 2.59 -7.11 -0.76
C ARG A 321 4.04 -6.71 -0.48
N GLN A 322 4.65 -5.91 -1.36
CA GLN A 322 6.03 -5.48 -1.15
C GLN A 322 6.17 -4.49 -0.01
N ASN A 323 5.21 -3.59 0.20
CA ASN A 323 5.20 -2.68 1.35
C ASN A 323 5.08 -3.46 2.67
N GLU A 324 4.21 -4.47 2.75
CA GLU A 324 4.10 -5.36 3.91
C GLU A 324 5.44 -6.00 4.27
N LEU A 325 6.13 -6.56 3.27
CA LEU A 325 7.38 -7.30 3.46
C LEU A 325 8.58 -6.38 3.70
N LEU A 326 8.64 -5.24 3.03
CA LEU A 326 9.74 -4.30 3.16
C LEU A 326 9.64 -3.50 4.45
N GLY A 327 8.43 -3.16 4.89
CA GLY A 327 8.16 -2.59 6.22
C GLY A 327 8.63 -3.51 7.34
N ASP A 328 8.25 -4.79 7.32
CA ASP A 328 8.74 -5.81 8.28
C ASP A 328 10.27 -5.93 8.26
N ALA A 329 10.87 -5.98 7.07
CA ALA A 329 12.33 -6.06 6.93
C ALA A 329 13.05 -4.84 7.52
N ALA A 330 12.50 -3.63 7.32
CA ALA A 330 13.03 -2.38 7.83
C ALA A 330 12.92 -2.29 9.35
N GLU A 331 11.76 -2.64 9.92
CA GLU A 331 11.54 -2.67 11.38
C GLU A 331 12.52 -3.61 12.08
N ARG A 332 12.65 -4.84 11.58
CA ARG A 332 13.56 -5.85 12.13
C ARG A 332 14.99 -5.35 12.19
N SER A 333 15.50 -4.83 11.08
CA SER A 333 16.86 -4.30 11.03
C SER A 333 17.04 -3.07 11.93
N SER A 334 16.01 -2.21 12.02
CA SER A 334 16.02 -1.04 12.90
C SER A 334 16.08 -1.43 14.38
N VAL A 335 15.37 -2.48 14.80
CA VAL A 335 15.46 -3.04 16.17
C VAL A 335 16.87 -3.52 16.46
N VAL A 336 17.51 -4.23 15.52
CA VAL A 336 18.89 -4.70 15.71
C VAL A 336 19.85 -3.53 15.84
N ALA A 337 19.72 -2.52 14.96
CA ALA A 337 20.56 -1.33 14.97
C ALA A 337 20.43 -0.53 16.28
N GLU A 338 19.20 -0.39 16.79
CA GLU A 338 18.93 0.28 18.07
C GLU A 338 19.47 -0.49 19.26
N TRP A 339 19.24 -1.80 19.33
CA TRP A 339 19.75 -2.62 20.43
C TRP A 339 21.29 -2.64 20.48
N LEU A 340 21.95 -2.64 19.32
CA LEU A 340 23.41 -2.49 19.19
C LEU A 340 23.91 -1.07 19.46
N ASN A 341 23.02 -0.12 19.76
CA ASN A 341 23.34 1.28 20.03
C ASN A 341 24.05 1.97 18.84
N GLN A 342 23.75 1.55 17.61
CA GLN A 342 24.41 2.01 16.37
C GLN A 342 23.58 2.97 15.53
N ALA A 343 22.27 3.02 15.76
CA ALA A 343 21.33 3.99 15.21
C ALA A 343 20.06 4.01 16.10
N SER A 344 19.31 5.10 16.09
CA SER A 344 18.00 5.14 16.76
C SER A 344 16.93 4.46 15.89
N TYR A 345 15.90 3.90 16.54
CA TYR A 345 14.73 3.37 15.84
C TYR A 345 13.91 4.52 15.21
N SER A 346 13.73 4.49 13.89
CA SER A 346 13.00 5.53 13.12
C SER A 346 11.48 5.42 13.27
N GLY A 347 10.98 5.41 14.51
CA GLY A 347 9.58 5.11 14.84
C GLY A 347 8.57 5.96 14.07
N ALA A 348 8.69 7.29 14.13
CA ALA A 348 7.75 8.18 13.44
C ALA A 348 7.65 7.91 11.93
N ALA A 349 8.78 7.78 11.24
CA ALA A 349 8.81 7.51 9.80
C ALA A 349 8.26 6.11 9.46
N LEU A 350 8.52 5.10 10.30
CA LEU A 350 7.96 3.77 10.12
C LEU A 350 6.43 3.79 10.29
N THR A 351 5.92 4.41 11.35
CA THR A 351 4.48 4.56 11.61
C THR A 351 3.79 5.33 10.49
N GLU A 352 4.37 6.45 10.03
CA GLU A 352 3.83 7.24 8.91
C GLU A 352 3.77 6.43 7.61
N ASN A 353 4.82 5.67 7.27
CA ASN A 353 4.82 4.82 6.08
C ASN A 353 3.76 3.71 6.17
N TRP A 354 3.63 3.06 7.32
CA TRP A 354 2.58 2.05 7.53
C TRP A 354 1.18 2.66 7.39
N GLN A 355 0.92 3.81 8.01
CA GLN A 355 -0.36 4.52 7.86
C GLN A 355 -0.65 4.90 6.40
N ARG A 356 0.38 5.35 5.67
CA ARG A 356 0.27 5.81 4.28
C ARG A 356 -0.17 4.71 3.32
N PHE A 357 0.36 3.49 3.41
CA PHE A 357 -0.11 2.43 2.50
C PHE A 357 -1.26 1.59 3.07
N ILE A 358 -1.41 1.48 4.41
CA ILE A 358 -2.55 0.77 5.00
C ILE A 358 -3.88 1.45 4.67
N PHE A 359 -3.92 2.78 4.56
CA PHE A 359 -5.18 3.41 4.16
C PHE A 359 -5.59 3.00 2.72
N HIS A 360 -4.62 2.70 1.84
CA HIS A 360 -4.88 2.15 0.50
C HIS A 360 -5.29 0.67 0.51
N GLN A 361 -5.27 0.00 1.66
CA GLN A 361 -5.92 -1.29 1.85
C GLN A 361 -7.44 -1.16 2.01
N PHE A 362 -7.99 0.06 1.92
CA PHE A 362 -9.43 0.35 1.89
C PHE A 362 -10.17 -0.56 0.92
N HIS A 363 -11.39 -0.96 1.28
CA HIS A 363 -12.10 -2.05 0.60
C HIS A 363 -12.55 -1.75 -0.83
N ASP A 364 -12.52 -0.49 -1.32
CA ASP A 364 -12.68 -0.17 -2.75
C ASP A 364 -11.39 0.20 -3.50
N ASP A 365 -10.29 0.35 -2.78
CA ASP A 365 -9.00 0.71 -3.37
C ASP A 365 -8.20 -0.54 -3.70
N LEU A 366 -7.78 -1.30 -2.68
CA LEU A 366 -6.99 -2.51 -2.87
C LEU A 366 -7.73 -3.58 -3.67
N THR A 367 -9.05 -3.63 -3.59
CA THR A 367 -9.90 -4.56 -4.35
C THR A 367 -10.01 -4.17 -5.83
N GLY A 368 -9.58 -2.97 -6.19
CA GLY A 368 -9.50 -2.51 -7.57
C GLY A 368 -10.85 -2.08 -8.12
N THR A 369 -11.65 -1.36 -7.35
CA THR A 369 -13.03 -1.00 -7.71
C THR A 369 -13.32 0.51 -7.79
N SER A 370 -12.32 1.34 -7.53
CA SER A 370 -12.34 2.81 -7.70
C SER A 370 -12.13 3.30 -9.15
N ILE A 371 -12.33 4.61 -9.38
CA ILE A 371 -12.01 5.30 -10.64
C ILE A 371 -10.48 5.40 -10.89
N PRO A 372 -10.01 5.54 -12.15
CA PRO A 372 -8.59 5.59 -12.45
C PRO A 372 -7.81 6.65 -11.66
N ARG A 373 -8.40 7.84 -11.50
CA ARG A 373 -7.81 8.96 -10.75
C ARG A 373 -7.51 8.62 -9.28
N ALA A 374 -8.29 7.75 -8.64
CA ALA A 374 -8.04 7.32 -7.27
C ALA A 374 -6.70 6.56 -7.18
N TYR A 375 -6.42 5.68 -8.14
CA TYR A 375 -5.17 4.91 -8.17
C TYR A 375 -3.93 5.73 -8.47
N GLU A 376 -4.05 6.90 -9.13
CA GLU A 376 -2.90 7.79 -9.28
C GLU A 376 -2.33 8.20 -7.92
N PHE A 377 -3.20 8.46 -6.93
CA PHE A 377 -2.79 8.70 -5.55
C PHE A 377 -2.28 7.42 -4.89
N SER A 378 -3.01 6.31 -5.03
CA SER A 378 -2.62 5.02 -4.44
C SER A 378 -1.24 4.55 -4.89
N TRP A 379 -0.95 4.55 -6.19
CA TRP A 379 0.36 4.16 -6.70
C TRP A 379 1.47 5.07 -6.19
N ASN A 380 1.22 6.37 -6.07
CA ASN A 380 2.22 7.31 -5.56
C ASN A 380 2.59 7.00 -4.11
N ASP A 381 1.59 6.84 -3.24
CA ASP A 381 1.77 6.59 -1.81
C ASP A 381 2.37 5.21 -1.53
N GLU A 382 1.99 4.19 -2.29
CA GLU A 382 2.61 2.87 -2.29
C GLU A 382 4.11 2.95 -2.66
N LEU A 383 4.46 3.67 -3.72
CA LEU A 383 5.84 3.82 -4.20
C LEU A 383 6.71 4.70 -3.27
N ILE A 384 6.14 5.74 -2.67
CA ILE A 384 6.81 6.56 -1.64
C ILE A 384 7.15 5.69 -0.43
N SER A 385 6.20 4.89 0.06
CA SER A 385 6.39 4.01 1.22
C SER A 385 7.48 2.97 0.95
N LEU A 386 7.52 2.37 -0.26
CA LEU A 386 8.59 1.46 -0.67
C LEU A 386 9.97 2.14 -0.66
N LYS A 387 10.05 3.40 -1.13
CA LYS A 387 11.31 4.18 -1.10
C LYS A 387 11.76 4.50 0.32
N GLN A 388 10.86 4.95 1.18
CA GLN A 388 11.22 5.32 2.55
C GLN A 388 11.56 4.08 3.40
N PHE A 389 10.82 2.97 3.29
CA PHE A 389 11.22 1.70 3.92
C PHE A 389 12.57 1.19 3.41
N SER A 390 12.86 1.33 2.11
CA SER A 390 14.18 0.98 1.55
C SER A 390 15.32 1.79 2.17
N GLY A 391 15.10 3.09 2.39
CA GLY A 391 16.07 3.96 3.05
C GLY A 391 16.31 3.58 4.51
N ILE A 392 15.23 3.33 5.26
CA ILE A 392 15.30 2.91 6.67
C ILE A 392 16.00 1.56 6.79
N LEU A 393 15.66 0.60 5.93
CA LEU A 393 16.34 -0.69 5.88
C LEU A 393 17.82 -0.49 5.59
N THR A 394 18.19 0.25 4.55
CA THR A 394 19.59 0.44 4.15
C THR A 394 20.42 1.08 5.25
N SER A 395 19.91 2.13 5.91
CA SER A 395 20.60 2.79 7.03
C SER A 395 20.69 1.91 8.28
N SER A 396 19.70 1.06 8.53
CA SER A 396 19.75 0.09 9.62
C SER A 396 20.76 -1.03 9.34
N ILE A 397 20.82 -1.53 8.10
CA ILE A 397 21.85 -2.49 7.68
C ILE A 397 23.25 -1.86 7.79
N ASP A 398 23.40 -0.60 7.41
CA ASP A 398 24.65 0.15 7.57
C ASP A 398 25.12 0.17 9.03
N ALA A 399 24.18 0.46 9.95
CA ALA A 399 24.44 0.47 11.38
C ALA A 399 24.87 -0.89 11.94
N VAL A 400 24.23 -1.97 11.51
CA VAL A 400 24.63 -3.34 11.91
C VAL A 400 25.98 -3.72 11.27
N ALA A 401 26.16 -3.41 9.98
CA ALA A 401 27.36 -3.75 9.23
C ALA A 401 28.62 -3.14 9.85
N ARG A 402 28.56 -1.91 10.40
CA ARG A 402 29.68 -1.28 11.15
C ARG A 402 30.25 -2.17 12.26
N LYS A 403 29.41 -3.02 12.86
CA LYS A 403 29.79 -3.93 13.95
C LYS A 403 30.11 -5.35 13.48
N MET A 404 29.89 -5.68 12.21
CA MET A 404 30.32 -6.95 11.63
C MET A 404 31.79 -6.93 11.23
N ASP A 405 32.46 -8.09 11.30
CA ASP A 405 33.83 -8.25 10.78
C ASP A 405 33.80 -8.50 9.27
N THR A 406 33.88 -7.42 8.50
CA THR A 406 33.80 -7.45 7.03
C THR A 406 35.16 -7.69 6.37
N ARG A 407 36.19 -8.07 7.13
CA ARG A 407 37.52 -8.39 6.58
C ARG A 407 37.47 -9.69 5.79
N VAL A 408 37.47 -9.54 4.47
CA VAL A 408 37.53 -10.62 3.48
C VAL A 408 38.71 -10.43 2.53
N LYS A 409 38.97 -11.40 1.63
CA LYS A 409 40.09 -11.26 0.70
C LYS A 409 39.82 -10.19 -0.36
N GLU A 410 38.62 -10.12 -0.93
CA GLU A 410 38.34 -9.20 -2.05
C GLU A 410 37.15 -8.26 -1.81
N ILE A 411 35.90 -8.65 -2.00
CA ILE A 411 34.72 -7.77 -1.86
C ILE A 411 33.78 -8.33 -0.79
N PRO A 412 33.58 -7.64 0.34
CA PRO A 412 32.63 -8.08 1.35
C PRO A 412 31.20 -7.72 0.93
N VAL A 413 30.32 -8.72 0.97
CA VAL A 413 28.89 -8.60 0.76
C VAL A 413 28.18 -9.11 2.01
N VAL A 414 27.38 -8.25 2.65
CA VAL A 414 26.50 -8.62 3.75
C VAL A 414 25.17 -9.08 3.17
N LEU A 415 24.78 -10.32 3.47
CA LEU A 415 23.46 -10.84 3.18
C LEU A 415 22.58 -10.71 4.43
N TYR A 416 21.36 -10.23 4.25
CA TYR A 416 20.36 -10.02 5.28
C TYR A 416 19.15 -10.93 5.07
N ASN A 417 18.75 -11.60 6.15
CA ASN A 417 17.55 -12.42 6.24
C ASN A 417 16.56 -11.79 7.21
N ALA A 418 15.43 -11.31 6.70
CA ALA A 418 14.35 -10.75 7.49
C ALA A 418 13.41 -11.81 8.10
N LEU A 419 13.52 -13.09 7.72
CA LEU A 419 12.65 -14.15 8.23
C LEU A 419 13.04 -14.60 9.64
N GLY A 420 12.04 -15.01 10.42
CA GLY A 420 12.17 -15.51 11.79
C GLY A 420 12.86 -16.87 11.94
N PHE A 421 13.35 -17.45 10.84
CA PHE A 421 14.03 -18.75 10.77
C PHE A 421 15.25 -18.67 9.83
N GLN A 422 16.17 -19.63 9.95
CA GLN A 422 17.35 -19.69 9.09
C GLN A 422 16.96 -19.97 7.63
N VAL A 423 17.49 -19.18 6.71
CA VAL A 423 17.26 -19.35 5.26
C VAL A 423 18.48 -19.99 4.62
N SER A 424 18.24 -21.04 3.84
CA SER A 424 19.22 -21.65 2.93
C SER A 424 18.70 -21.50 1.50
N ASP A 425 19.16 -20.48 0.79
CA ASP A 425 18.59 -20.12 -0.50
C ASP A 425 19.58 -19.38 -1.41
N MET A 426 19.16 -19.05 -2.63
CA MET A 426 19.97 -18.30 -3.59
C MET A 426 19.77 -16.79 -3.42
N ALA A 427 20.86 -16.07 -3.18
CA ALA A 427 20.90 -14.61 -3.16
C ALA A 427 21.29 -14.04 -4.54
N GLU A 428 20.50 -13.12 -5.06
CA GLU A 428 20.84 -12.34 -6.25
C GLU A 428 21.61 -11.08 -5.86
N VAL A 429 22.81 -10.89 -6.42
CA VAL A 429 23.73 -9.82 -6.06
C VAL A 429 24.19 -9.05 -7.30
N GLU A 430 24.01 -7.74 -7.33
CA GLU A 430 24.52 -6.83 -8.36
C GLU A 430 25.67 -5.99 -7.79
N LEU A 431 26.87 -6.12 -8.38
CA LEU A 431 28.07 -5.40 -7.96
C LEU A 431 28.59 -4.50 -9.08
N ALA A 432 28.83 -3.22 -8.76
CA ALA A 432 29.56 -2.33 -9.65
C ALA A 432 31.03 -2.76 -9.74
N LEU A 433 31.46 -3.20 -10.92
CA LEU A 433 32.82 -3.63 -11.23
C LEU A 433 33.32 -2.89 -12.47
N PRO A 434 34.47 -2.20 -12.42
CA PRO A 434 34.95 -1.37 -13.53
C PRO A 434 35.33 -2.17 -14.79
N LYS A 435 35.53 -3.48 -14.68
CA LYS A 435 35.86 -4.39 -15.77
C LYS A 435 35.13 -5.71 -15.59
N LYS A 436 34.83 -6.40 -16.70
CA LYS A 436 34.25 -7.74 -16.68
C LYS A 436 35.16 -8.65 -15.83
N PRO A 437 34.63 -9.34 -14.80
CA PRO A 437 35.42 -10.23 -13.98
C PRO A 437 35.97 -11.40 -14.82
N LYS A 438 37.18 -11.89 -14.49
CA LYS A 438 37.77 -13.05 -15.20
C LYS A 438 37.05 -14.35 -14.86
N GLY A 439 36.40 -14.38 -13.71
CA GLY A 439 35.46 -15.38 -13.22
C GLY A 439 35.07 -15.03 -11.81
N ILE A 440 34.15 -15.80 -11.23
CA ILE A 440 33.60 -15.50 -9.91
C ILE A 440 33.84 -16.70 -8.99
N THR A 441 34.35 -16.44 -7.80
CA THR A 441 34.30 -17.40 -6.69
C THR A 441 33.81 -16.69 -5.44
N VAL A 442 32.98 -17.37 -4.65
CA VAL A 442 32.41 -16.80 -3.43
C VAL A 442 32.76 -17.69 -2.25
N TYR A 443 33.06 -17.09 -1.11
CA TYR A 443 33.33 -17.79 0.15
C TYR A 443 32.41 -17.27 1.24
N ASP A 444 31.90 -18.18 2.07
CA ASP A 444 31.01 -17.86 3.18
C ASP A 444 31.75 -17.24 4.38
N MET A 445 31.00 -16.96 5.45
CA MET A 445 31.48 -16.42 6.72
C MET A 445 32.62 -17.26 7.36
N ASN A 446 32.66 -18.56 7.06
CA ASN A 446 33.63 -19.53 7.57
C ASN A 446 34.83 -19.74 6.61
N GLY A 447 34.88 -19.02 5.49
CA GLY A 447 35.93 -19.16 4.49
C GLY A 447 35.80 -20.42 3.63
N ARG A 448 34.63 -21.07 3.63
CA ARG A 448 34.32 -22.20 2.74
C ARG A 448 33.84 -21.67 1.40
N LYS A 449 34.29 -22.26 0.31
CA LYS A 449 33.83 -21.90 -1.03
C LYS A 449 32.37 -22.35 -1.18
N VAL A 450 31.49 -21.45 -1.63
CA VAL A 450 30.09 -21.75 -1.96
C VAL A 450 29.87 -21.71 -3.47
N ALA A 451 28.79 -22.33 -3.93
CA ALA A 451 28.41 -22.25 -5.32
C ALA A 451 28.00 -20.82 -5.67
N ALA A 452 28.44 -20.35 -6.84
CA ALA A 452 28.11 -19.03 -7.35
C ALA A 452 28.13 -19.03 -8.88
N GLN A 453 27.29 -18.19 -9.47
CA GLN A 453 27.11 -18.10 -10.92
C GLN A 453 27.11 -16.63 -11.35
N LEU A 454 27.86 -16.30 -12.40
CA LEU A 454 27.80 -14.98 -13.05
C LEU A 454 26.65 -14.99 -14.08
N LEU A 455 25.58 -14.25 -13.79
CA LEU A 455 24.39 -14.17 -14.65
C LEU A 455 24.60 -13.23 -15.84
N SER A 456 25.21 -12.07 -15.59
CA SER A 456 25.51 -11.09 -16.65
C SER A 456 26.57 -10.09 -16.19
N TYR A 457 27.20 -9.43 -17.17
CA TYR A 457 27.99 -8.22 -16.96
C TYR A 457 27.60 -7.18 -18.01
N ALA A 458 26.99 -6.08 -17.58
CA ALA A 458 26.54 -4.98 -18.42
C ALA A 458 26.71 -3.65 -17.67
N ASP A 459 27.03 -2.57 -18.39
CA ASP A 459 27.10 -1.21 -17.84
C ASP A 459 27.98 -1.06 -16.58
N GLY A 460 29.08 -1.82 -16.53
CA GLY A 460 30.00 -1.81 -15.39
C GLY A 460 29.44 -2.51 -14.14
N LYS A 461 28.43 -3.36 -14.28
CA LYS A 461 27.82 -4.12 -13.18
C LYS A 461 27.81 -5.62 -13.48
N ALA A 462 28.21 -6.43 -12.50
CA ALA A 462 28.10 -7.89 -12.55
C ALA A 462 26.89 -8.34 -11.73
N ARG A 463 25.99 -9.13 -12.33
CA ARG A 463 24.88 -9.81 -11.64
C ARG A 463 25.27 -11.24 -11.34
N LEU A 464 25.11 -11.63 -10.08
CA LEU A 464 25.55 -12.90 -9.53
C LEU A 464 24.37 -13.62 -8.87
N LEU A 465 24.41 -14.94 -8.90
CA LEU A 465 23.63 -15.81 -8.03
C LEU A 465 24.60 -16.48 -7.05
N ILE A 466 24.28 -16.49 -5.76
CA ILE A 466 25.14 -17.02 -4.70
C ILE A 466 24.30 -17.96 -3.82
N GLU A 467 24.77 -19.19 -3.62
CA GLU A 467 24.19 -20.07 -2.61
C GLU A 467 24.55 -19.55 -1.21
N ALA A 468 23.52 -19.28 -0.40
CA ALA A 468 23.70 -18.63 0.88
C ALA A 468 22.89 -19.32 1.99
N ILE A 469 23.54 -19.43 3.15
CA ILE A 469 22.89 -19.75 4.42
C ILE A 469 23.01 -18.52 5.31
N VAL A 470 21.88 -18.00 5.79
CA VAL A 470 21.80 -16.80 6.62
C VAL A 470 20.88 -17.08 7.81
N PRO A 471 21.31 -16.82 9.05
CA PRO A 471 20.51 -17.15 10.23
C PRO A 471 19.23 -16.30 10.33
N ALA A 472 18.31 -16.70 11.22
CA ALA A 472 17.05 -15.99 11.47
C ALA A 472 17.28 -14.54 11.91
N THR A 473 16.48 -13.61 11.38
CA THR A 473 16.57 -12.16 11.67
C THR A 473 18.04 -11.72 11.73
N GLY A 474 18.77 -12.01 10.65
CA GLY A 474 20.20 -12.27 10.74
C GLY A 474 20.99 -11.83 9.52
N TYR A 475 22.30 -11.86 9.68
CA TYR A 475 23.28 -11.25 8.80
C TYR A 475 24.45 -12.21 8.59
N ALA A 476 24.99 -12.26 7.38
CA ALA A 476 26.18 -13.04 7.08
C ALA A 476 27.08 -12.33 6.05
N VAL A 477 28.39 -12.32 6.31
CA VAL A 477 29.40 -11.73 5.42
C VAL A 477 29.95 -12.78 4.46
N TYR A 478 29.86 -12.51 3.16
CA TYR A 478 30.41 -13.30 2.07
C TYR A 478 31.57 -12.55 1.38
N ASP A 479 32.57 -13.29 0.91
CA ASP A 479 33.72 -12.80 0.16
C ASP A 479 33.55 -13.11 -1.33
N VAL A 480 33.15 -12.11 -2.12
CA VAL A 480 33.05 -12.23 -3.57
C VAL A 480 34.40 -11.89 -4.19
N ARG A 481 34.96 -12.84 -4.94
CA ARG A 481 36.25 -12.70 -5.64
C ARG A 481 36.07 -12.71 -7.15
N THR A 482 36.74 -11.81 -7.84
CA THR A 482 36.65 -11.62 -9.31
C THR A 482 37.68 -12.42 -10.12
N SER A 483 38.35 -13.36 -9.43
CA SER A 483 39.22 -14.38 -10.01
C SER A 483 38.59 -15.78 -9.90
N GLY A 484 38.55 -16.53 -11.00
CA GLY A 484 38.05 -17.90 -11.05
C GLY A 484 37.79 -18.36 -12.49
N PRO A 485 37.35 -19.61 -12.70
CA PRO A 485 36.77 -20.01 -13.98
C PRO A 485 35.47 -19.21 -14.22
N SER A 486 35.27 -18.73 -15.44
CA SER A 486 34.01 -18.13 -15.87
C SER A 486 33.49 -18.92 -17.06
N ALA A 487 32.32 -19.54 -16.91
CA ALA A 487 31.47 -19.83 -18.06
C ALA A 487 30.50 -18.66 -18.21
N ASP A 488 30.31 -18.18 -19.44
CA ASP A 488 29.15 -17.32 -19.72
C ASP A 488 27.92 -18.24 -19.68
N THR A 489 27.06 -18.08 -18.68
CA THR A 489 25.86 -18.92 -18.55
C THR A 489 24.73 -18.42 -19.42
N ARG A 490 24.89 -17.22 -20.00
CA ARG A 490 23.90 -16.66 -20.91
C ARG A 490 24.03 -17.36 -22.25
N VAL A 491 22.97 -18.05 -22.62
CA VAL A 491 22.86 -18.77 -23.89
C VAL A 491 21.68 -18.21 -24.66
N SER A 492 21.60 -18.53 -25.94
CA SER A 492 20.44 -18.21 -26.78
C SER A 492 20.30 -19.35 -27.77
N VAL A 493 19.69 -20.44 -27.30
CA VAL A 493 19.52 -21.68 -28.07
C VAL A 493 18.06 -22.06 -28.05
N ASP A 494 17.50 -22.36 -29.22
CA ASP A 494 16.14 -22.90 -29.31
C ASP A 494 16.08 -24.22 -28.53
N SER A 495 15.17 -24.29 -27.57
CA SER A 495 14.98 -25.49 -26.75
C SER A 495 13.51 -25.57 -26.33
N ASN A 496 12.98 -26.77 -26.28
CA ASN A 496 11.65 -27.06 -25.73
C ASN A 496 11.71 -27.92 -24.46
N ALA A 497 12.89 -28.07 -23.86
CA ALA A 497 13.08 -28.86 -22.66
C ALA A 497 14.03 -28.19 -21.68
N LEU A 498 13.81 -28.45 -20.40
CA LEU A 498 14.64 -27.96 -19.30
C LEU A 498 14.77 -29.06 -18.24
N GLU A 499 15.97 -29.27 -17.71
CA GLU A 499 16.24 -30.36 -16.76
C GLU A 499 17.29 -29.94 -15.73
N ASN A 500 17.00 -30.21 -14.46
CA ASN A 500 17.91 -30.10 -13.31
C ASN A 500 18.02 -31.47 -12.60
N SER A 501 18.60 -31.55 -11.41
CA SER A 501 18.72 -32.80 -10.65
C SER A 501 17.38 -33.46 -10.26
N ILE A 502 16.28 -32.70 -10.12
CA ILE A 502 14.98 -33.20 -9.62
C ILE A 502 13.95 -33.34 -10.73
N TYR A 503 13.81 -32.34 -11.60
CA TYR A 503 12.75 -32.24 -12.59
C TYR A 503 13.28 -32.30 -14.01
N LYS A 504 12.46 -32.87 -14.89
CA LYS A 504 12.58 -32.75 -16.33
C LYS A 504 11.28 -32.20 -16.91
N ILE A 505 11.36 -31.08 -17.62
CA ILE A 505 10.24 -30.36 -18.21
C ILE A 505 10.34 -30.49 -19.73
N THR A 506 9.23 -30.83 -20.39
CA THR A 506 9.12 -30.81 -21.85
C THR A 506 7.89 -30.01 -22.27
N LEU A 507 8.09 -29.11 -23.23
CA LEU A 507 7.07 -28.24 -23.79
C LEU A 507 6.70 -28.67 -25.21
N ASP A 508 5.44 -28.44 -25.58
CA ASP A 508 4.95 -28.64 -26.95
C ASP A 508 5.27 -27.44 -27.86
N THR A 509 4.78 -27.48 -29.11
CA THR A 509 4.99 -26.39 -30.09
C THR A 509 4.24 -25.10 -29.74
N LYS A 510 3.29 -25.14 -28.79
CA LYS A 510 2.61 -23.96 -28.26
C LYS A 510 3.37 -23.35 -27.09
N GLY A 511 4.46 -23.98 -26.64
CA GLY A 511 5.19 -23.59 -25.44
C GLY A 511 4.39 -23.86 -24.16
N ASP A 512 3.53 -24.87 -24.16
CA ASP A 512 2.82 -25.36 -22.96
C ASP A 512 3.53 -26.61 -22.43
N ILE A 513 3.58 -26.81 -21.11
CA ILE A 513 4.27 -27.94 -20.50
C ILE A 513 3.40 -29.20 -20.61
N VAL A 514 3.81 -30.15 -21.44
CA VAL A 514 3.12 -31.44 -21.64
C VAL A 514 3.69 -32.57 -20.80
N SER A 515 4.88 -32.38 -20.22
CA SER A 515 5.49 -33.30 -19.26
C SER A 515 6.31 -32.53 -18.24
N LEU A 516 6.06 -32.82 -16.97
CA LEU A 516 6.83 -32.37 -15.82
C LEU A 516 7.11 -33.62 -14.98
N PHE A 517 8.27 -34.23 -15.19
CA PHE A 517 8.65 -35.47 -14.55
C PHE A 517 9.53 -35.20 -13.33
N ASP A 518 9.05 -35.57 -12.14
CA ASP A 518 9.86 -35.67 -10.92
C ASP A 518 10.70 -36.96 -10.99
N LYS A 519 11.99 -36.78 -11.23
CA LYS A 519 12.99 -37.86 -11.31
C LYS A 519 13.30 -38.47 -9.95
N LYS A 520 13.20 -37.70 -8.87
CA LYS A 520 13.46 -38.15 -7.51
C LYS A 520 12.39 -39.14 -7.05
N ASN A 521 11.13 -38.86 -7.37
CA ASN A 521 9.99 -39.68 -6.98
C ASN A 521 9.45 -40.60 -8.09
N GLY A 522 9.99 -40.48 -9.32
CA GLY A 522 9.57 -41.28 -10.47
C GLY A 522 8.13 -41.00 -10.91
N LYS A 523 7.71 -39.73 -10.88
CA LYS A 523 6.31 -39.31 -11.08
C LYS A 523 6.19 -38.33 -12.23
N GLU A 524 5.31 -38.62 -13.19
CA GLU A 524 4.81 -37.63 -14.14
C GLU A 524 3.72 -36.81 -13.46
N LEU A 525 3.90 -35.49 -13.40
CA LEU A 525 3.01 -34.57 -12.70
C LEU A 525 1.92 -34.00 -13.61
N VAL A 526 2.11 -33.95 -14.93
CA VAL A 526 1.08 -33.45 -15.85
C VAL A 526 0.06 -34.55 -16.15
N LYS A 527 -1.23 -34.23 -16.05
CA LYS A 527 -2.29 -35.18 -16.40
C LYS A 527 -2.18 -35.58 -17.88
N SER A 528 -2.28 -36.89 -18.16
CA SER A 528 -2.23 -37.41 -19.53
C SER A 528 -3.19 -36.68 -20.47
N GLY A 529 -2.68 -36.15 -21.59
CA GLY A 529 -3.45 -35.42 -22.60
C GLY A 529 -3.78 -33.97 -22.23
N LYS A 530 -3.23 -33.44 -21.13
CA LYS A 530 -3.35 -32.04 -20.70
C LYS A 530 -1.97 -31.36 -20.68
N SER A 531 -1.94 -30.07 -20.38
CA SER A 531 -0.70 -29.29 -20.23
C SER A 531 -0.82 -28.25 -19.11
N ILE A 532 0.30 -27.95 -18.45
CA ILE A 532 0.42 -26.76 -17.57
C ILE A 532 0.69 -25.57 -18.48
N ARG A 533 -0.11 -24.51 -18.35
CA ARG A 533 -0.11 -23.39 -19.31
C ARG A 533 -0.60 -22.07 -18.70
N LEU A 534 -0.32 -20.97 -19.41
CA LEU A 534 -1.11 -19.75 -19.29
C LEU A 534 -2.43 -19.97 -20.05
N ALA A 535 -3.52 -20.06 -19.31
CA ALA A 535 -4.87 -20.29 -19.78
C ALA A 535 -5.60 -18.96 -19.94
N LEU A 536 -5.96 -18.61 -21.18
CA LEU A 536 -6.66 -17.37 -21.50
C LEU A 536 -8.16 -17.65 -21.72
N PHE A 537 -9.00 -17.00 -20.94
CA PHE A 537 -10.44 -16.93 -21.17
C PHE A 537 -10.73 -15.66 -21.96
N THR A 538 -11.35 -15.81 -23.13
CA THR A 538 -11.59 -14.70 -24.08
C THR A 538 -13.03 -14.15 -24.01
N GLN A 539 -13.80 -14.61 -23.01
CA GLN A 539 -15.16 -14.16 -22.72
C GLN A 539 -15.32 -14.03 -21.20
N ASN A 540 -15.02 -12.84 -20.71
CA ASN A 540 -15.06 -12.42 -19.31
C ASN A 540 -16.10 -11.31 -19.13
N ARG A 541 -17.38 -11.67 -19.21
CA ARG A 541 -18.47 -10.69 -19.15
C ARG A 541 -18.80 -10.33 -17.72
N SER A 542 -18.84 -9.04 -17.42
CA SER A 542 -19.42 -8.51 -16.18
C SER A 542 -19.87 -7.08 -16.41
N TYR A 543 -21.19 -6.86 -16.49
CA TYR A 543 -21.75 -5.58 -16.93
C TYR A 543 -22.17 -4.68 -15.77
N MET A 544 -22.79 -5.22 -14.72
CA MET A 544 -23.24 -4.41 -13.59
C MET A 544 -22.10 -3.98 -12.68
N TRP A 545 -21.16 -4.89 -12.41
CA TRP A 545 -20.07 -4.69 -11.47
C TRP A 545 -18.75 -5.26 -12.03
N PRO A 546 -18.19 -4.63 -13.08
CA PRO A 546 -17.17 -5.25 -13.91
C PRO A 546 -15.90 -5.66 -13.16
N ALA A 547 -15.31 -4.77 -12.37
CA ALA A 547 -14.09 -5.06 -11.61
C ALA A 547 -14.34 -5.95 -10.39
N TRP A 548 -15.52 -5.85 -9.79
CA TRP A 548 -15.91 -6.60 -8.59
C TRP A 548 -16.14 -8.09 -8.84
N GLU A 549 -16.49 -8.47 -10.07
CA GLU A 549 -17.00 -9.79 -10.39
C GLU A 549 -16.26 -10.47 -11.53
N ILE A 550 -15.85 -11.71 -11.26
CA ILE A 550 -15.67 -12.74 -12.27
C ILE A 550 -16.88 -13.66 -12.13
N LEU A 551 -17.63 -13.87 -13.21
CA LEU A 551 -18.84 -14.69 -13.18
C LEU A 551 -18.51 -16.18 -13.31
N LYS A 552 -19.30 -17.03 -12.65
CA LYS A 552 -19.17 -18.50 -12.76
C LYS A 552 -19.22 -18.98 -14.21
N GLU A 553 -20.07 -18.39 -15.04
CA GLU A 553 -20.15 -18.71 -16.47
C GLU A 553 -18.80 -18.53 -17.18
N THR A 554 -18.01 -17.52 -16.79
CA THR A 554 -16.66 -17.31 -17.32
C THR A 554 -15.71 -18.42 -16.85
N ILE A 555 -15.75 -18.78 -15.57
CA ILE A 555 -14.87 -19.83 -14.98
C ILE A 555 -15.15 -21.23 -15.54
N ASP A 556 -16.41 -21.53 -15.86
CA ASP A 556 -16.85 -22.82 -16.39
C ASP A 556 -16.50 -23.03 -17.88
N ARG A 557 -16.13 -21.97 -18.60
CA ARG A 557 -15.75 -22.07 -20.01
C ARG A 557 -14.39 -22.74 -20.15
N GLU A 558 -14.18 -23.40 -21.29
CA GLU A 558 -12.87 -23.95 -21.64
C GLU A 558 -11.94 -22.79 -22.05
N PRO A 559 -10.80 -22.58 -21.37
CA PRO A 559 -9.83 -21.57 -21.78
C PRO A 559 -9.00 -22.03 -22.98
N VAL A 560 -8.37 -21.07 -23.65
CA VAL A 560 -7.47 -21.33 -24.78
C VAL A 560 -6.00 -21.16 -24.39
N SER A 561 -5.12 -21.89 -25.06
CA SER A 561 -3.68 -21.61 -25.01
C SER A 561 -3.36 -20.35 -25.83
N ILE A 562 -2.34 -19.62 -25.41
CA ILE A 562 -1.76 -18.52 -26.18
C ILE A 562 -0.80 -19.12 -27.21
N THR A 563 -1.02 -18.86 -28.51
CA THR A 563 -0.33 -19.61 -29.59
C THR A 563 0.27 -18.76 -30.70
N GLU A 564 0.20 -17.43 -30.63
CA GLU A 564 0.79 -16.55 -31.66
C GLU A 564 2.27 -16.29 -31.35
N ASP A 565 3.10 -16.24 -32.38
CA ASP A 565 4.54 -15.92 -32.32
C ASP A 565 5.35 -16.66 -31.24
N VAL A 566 5.03 -17.93 -31.00
CA VAL A 566 5.68 -18.74 -29.95
C VAL A 566 7.16 -18.92 -30.26
N LYS A 567 8.00 -18.45 -29.32
CA LYS A 567 9.45 -18.70 -29.31
C LYS A 567 9.83 -19.29 -27.96
N MET A 568 10.64 -20.34 -28.00
CA MET A 568 11.18 -20.99 -26.81
C MET A 568 12.70 -20.96 -26.88
N THR A 569 13.32 -20.20 -26.00
CA THR A 569 14.76 -19.94 -26.02
C THR A 569 15.34 -20.23 -24.65
N LEU A 570 16.32 -21.14 -24.58
CA LEU A 570 17.15 -21.29 -23.41
C LEU A 570 18.00 -20.01 -23.29
N VAL A 571 17.77 -19.24 -22.23
CA VAL A 571 18.41 -17.93 -22.00
C VAL A 571 19.50 -17.99 -20.91
N GLU A 572 19.46 -19.03 -20.09
CA GLU A 572 20.43 -19.28 -19.02
C GLU A 572 20.66 -20.80 -18.89
N ASP A 573 21.92 -21.23 -18.92
CA ASP A 573 22.35 -22.62 -18.70
C ASP A 573 23.57 -22.64 -17.77
N GLY A 574 23.32 -22.34 -16.49
CA GLY A 574 24.35 -22.33 -15.47
C GLY A 574 24.25 -23.49 -14.48
N GLU A 575 25.30 -23.65 -13.66
CA GLU A 575 25.38 -24.71 -12.64
C GLU A 575 24.35 -24.55 -11.52
N LEU A 576 23.97 -23.31 -11.17
CA LEU A 576 23.00 -23.04 -10.11
C LEU A 576 21.59 -22.84 -10.62
N ARG A 577 21.45 -22.30 -11.83
CA ARG A 577 20.15 -22.00 -12.42
C ARG A 577 20.18 -22.13 -13.93
N LYS A 578 19.11 -22.71 -14.45
CA LYS A 578 18.80 -22.75 -15.87
C LYS A 578 17.45 -22.09 -16.09
N SER A 579 17.32 -21.33 -17.17
CA SER A 579 16.11 -20.58 -17.48
C SER A 579 15.74 -20.74 -18.94
N LEU A 580 14.53 -21.25 -19.18
CA LEU A 580 13.90 -21.28 -20.49
C LEU A 580 12.92 -20.10 -20.58
N CYS A 581 13.07 -19.25 -21.59
CA CYS A 581 12.15 -18.16 -21.88
C CYS A 581 11.17 -18.60 -22.97
N ILE A 582 9.89 -18.37 -22.71
CA ILE A 582 8.79 -18.61 -23.64
C ILE A 582 8.15 -17.26 -23.94
N GLU A 583 8.34 -16.77 -25.16
CA GLU A 583 7.71 -15.55 -25.66
C GLU A 583 6.52 -15.95 -26.52
N LYS A 584 5.35 -15.37 -26.25
CA LYS A 584 4.11 -15.58 -27.01
C LYS A 584 3.33 -14.27 -27.16
N ARG A 585 2.43 -14.22 -28.14
CA ARG A 585 1.49 -13.11 -28.35
C ARG A 585 0.04 -13.59 -28.36
N TYR A 586 -0.84 -12.65 -28.03
CA TYR A 586 -2.26 -12.73 -28.32
C TYR A 586 -2.76 -11.32 -28.65
N GLY A 587 -3.01 -11.05 -29.92
CA GLY A 587 -3.29 -9.67 -30.37
C GLY A 587 -2.14 -8.73 -30.00
N GLU A 588 -2.47 -7.60 -29.35
CA GLU A 588 -1.48 -6.60 -28.93
C GLU A 588 -0.72 -6.97 -27.65
N SER A 589 -1.11 -8.04 -26.96
CA SER A 589 -0.45 -8.45 -25.71
C SER A 589 0.75 -9.34 -25.94
N LEU A 590 1.80 -9.11 -25.14
CA LEU A 590 3.05 -9.86 -25.16
C LEU A 590 3.24 -10.59 -23.83
N PHE A 591 3.53 -11.88 -23.91
CA PHE A 591 3.73 -12.73 -22.75
C PHE A 591 5.15 -13.30 -22.80
N LYS A 592 5.96 -12.98 -21.79
CA LYS A 592 7.27 -13.59 -21.58
C LYS A 592 7.26 -14.36 -20.27
N GLN A 593 7.36 -15.67 -20.36
CA GLN A 593 7.46 -16.55 -19.20
C GLN A 593 8.84 -17.18 -19.12
N TYR A 594 9.49 -17.03 -17.97
CA TYR A 594 10.77 -17.63 -17.66
C TYR A 594 10.54 -18.80 -16.71
N ILE A 595 10.67 -20.02 -17.22
CA ILE A 595 10.69 -21.25 -16.41
C ILE A 595 12.11 -21.45 -15.90
N ARG A 596 12.29 -21.38 -14.59
CA ARG A 596 13.59 -21.47 -13.93
C ARG A 596 13.67 -22.73 -13.08
N LEU A 597 14.68 -23.54 -13.36
CA LEU A 597 15.10 -24.64 -12.51
C LEU A 597 16.41 -24.29 -11.82
N TYR A 598 16.54 -24.73 -10.59
CA TYR A 598 17.69 -24.44 -9.74
C TYR A 598 18.42 -25.72 -9.34
N GLU A 599 19.60 -25.58 -8.77
CA GLU A 599 20.30 -26.65 -8.06
C GLU A 599 20.49 -26.28 -6.57
N GLY A 600 21.05 -27.20 -5.78
CA GLY A 600 21.32 -26.98 -4.36
C GLY A 600 20.03 -26.93 -3.52
N SER A 601 19.95 -26.02 -2.56
CA SER A 601 18.82 -25.92 -1.62
C SER A 601 17.47 -25.57 -2.26
N ARG A 602 17.46 -25.04 -3.50
CA ARG A 602 16.25 -24.68 -4.27
C ARG A 602 15.93 -25.71 -5.38
N ALA A 603 16.62 -26.84 -5.44
CA ALA A 603 16.50 -27.79 -6.56
C ALA A 603 15.08 -28.37 -6.75
N ASP A 604 14.26 -28.38 -5.70
CA ASP A 604 12.88 -28.90 -5.69
C ASP A 604 11.80 -27.84 -5.92
N ARG A 605 12.18 -26.59 -6.24
CA ARG A 605 11.25 -25.51 -6.58
C ARG A 605 11.46 -25.07 -8.03
N ILE A 606 10.35 -24.97 -8.76
CA ILE A 606 10.30 -24.46 -10.13
C ILE A 606 9.70 -23.06 -10.06
N ASP A 607 10.42 -22.03 -10.53
CA ASP A 607 9.89 -20.67 -10.57
C ASP A 607 9.43 -20.31 -11.98
N PHE A 608 8.25 -19.71 -12.07
CA PHE A 608 7.69 -19.12 -13.27
C PHE A 608 7.66 -17.61 -13.08
N TYR A 609 8.70 -16.93 -13.55
CA TYR A 609 8.74 -15.47 -13.56
C TYR A 609 8.11 -14.97 -14.86
N ASN A 610 7.10 -14.12 -14.76
CA ASN A 610 6.33 -13.62 -15.89
C ASN A 610 6.53 -12.12 -16.06
N GLU A 611 6.69 -11.70 -17.31
CA GLU A 611 6.60 -10.32 -17.77
C GLU A 611 5.49 -10.28 -18.83
N VAL A 612 4.42 -9.55 -18.54
CA VAL A 612 3.23 -9.48 -19.40
C VAL A 612 2.92 -8.03 -19.72
N ASP A 613 2.97 -7.69 -21.01
CA ASP A 613 2.40 -6.45 -21.52
C ASP A 613 0.94 -6.73 -21.86
N TRP A 614 0.03 -6.39 -20.94
CA TRP A 614 -1.39 -6.71 -21.02
C TRP A 614 -2.18 -5.60 -21.70
N GLN A 615 -2.87 -5.93 -22.79
CA GLN A 615 -3.66 -5.02 -23.62
C GLN A 615 -4.99 -5.67 -24.09
N LEU A 616 -5.48 -6.68 -23.36
CA LEU A 616 -6.72 -7.39 -23.71
C LEU A 616 -7.87 -6.89 -22.85
N SER A 617 -9.01 -6.58 -23.48
CA SER A 617 -10.30 -6.43 -22.82
C SER A 617 -11.12 -7.72 -22.96
N ASN A 618 -12.18 -7.91 -22.16
CA ASN A 618 -13.01 -9.13 -22.19
C ASN A 618 -12.19 -10.42 -21.99
N ALA A 619 -11.20 -10.33 -21.11
CA ALA A 619 -10.21 -11.38 -20.91
C ALA A 619 -9.93 -11.63 -19.43
N LEU A 620 -9.67 -12.90 -19.12
CA LEU A 620 -9.21 -13.37 -17.81
C LEU A 620 -8.02 -14.31 -18.05
N LEU A 621 -6.88 -14.00 -17.46
CA LEU A 621 -5.66 -14.81 -17.57
C LEU A 621 -5.48 -15.62 -16.29
N LYS A 622 -5.28 -16.93 -16.43
CA LYS A 622 -4.95 -17.83 -15.32
C LYS A 622 -3.71 -18.67 -15.61
N ALA A 623 -2.97 -19.07 -14.58
CA ALA A 623 -2.07 -20.21 -14.67
C ALA A 623 -2.86 -21.48 -14.34
N GLU A 624 -2.88 -22.44 -15.26
CA GLU A 624 -3.64 -23.69 -15.13
C GLU A 624 -2.70 -24.87 -14.87
N PHE A 625 -3.01 -25.67 -13.84
CA PHE A 625 -2.21 -26.81 -13.40
C PHE A 625 -3.03 -28.11 -13.40
N PRO A 626 -3.21 -28.80 -14.54
CA PRO A 626 -3.89 -30.09 -14.60
C PRO A 626 -2.93 -31.20 -14.16
N LEU A 627 -3.04 -31.64 -12.91
CA LEU A 627 -2.10 -32.55 -12.28
C LEU A 627 -2.51 -34.02 -12.43
N ASN A 628 -1.53 -34.90 -12.54
CA ASN A 628 -1.71 -36.36 -12.60
C ASN A 628 -2.00 -36.99 -11.23
N MET A 629 -2.80 -36.30 -10.42
CA MET A 629 -3.21 -36.66 -9.07
C MET A 629 -4.63 -36.17 -8.84
N ALA A 630 -5.44 -36.91 -8.11
CA ALA A 630 -6.85 -36.60 -7.95
C ALA A 630 -7.22 -36.46 -6.47
N ASN A 631 -7.84 -35.32 -6.12
CA ASN A 631 -8.48 -35.12 -4.84
C ASN A 631 -9.68 -34.19 -5.00
N THR A 632 -10.79 -34.49 -4.30
CA THR A 632 -11.98 -33.64 -4.32
C THR A 632 -11.74 -32.31 -3.62
N GLU A 633 -10.76 -32.25 -2.71
CA GLU A 633 -10.40 -31.04 -1.96
C GLU A 633 -8.95 -30.62 -2.26
N ALA A 634 -8.71 -29.32 -2.18
CA ALA A 634 -7.37 -28.72 -2.11
C ALA A 634 -7.24 -27.89 -0.83
N THR A 635 -6.01 -27.70 -0.35
CA THR A 635 -5.71 -26.91 0.85
C THR A 635 -5.19 -25.54 0.45
N TYR A 636 -5.74 -24.47 1.03
CA TYR A 636 -5.43 -23.09 0.70
C TYR A 636 -4.93 -22.33 1.92
N ASP A 637 -3.95 -21.46 1.70
CA ASP A 637 -3.38 -20.59 2.72
C ASP A 637 -4.30 -19.42 3.09
N LEU A 638 -4.54 -19.23 4.40
CA LEU A 638 -5.25 -18.08 4.96
C LEU A 638 -4.32 -17.11 5.70
N GLY A 639 -2.99 -17.30 5.66
CA GLY A 639 -1.98 -16.44 6.28
C GLY A 639 -1.73 -16.69 7.78
N LEU A 640 -2.74 -17.13 8.54
CA LEU A 640 -2.60 -17.61 9.94
C LEU A 640 -2.87 -19.12 10.07
N GLY A 641 -3.38 -19.74 9.01
CA GLY A 641 -3.72 -21.15 8.97
C GLY A 641 -4.14 -21.55 7.56
N SER A 642 -4.84 -22.67 7.43
CA SER A 642 -5.25 -23.18 6.11
C SER A 642 -6.66 -23.74 6.11
N VAL A 643 -7.34 -23.65 4.97
CA VAL A 643 -8.68 -24.20 4.75
C VAL A 643 -8.68 -25.23 3.63
N ARG A 644 -9.53 -26.25 3.74
CA ARG A 644 -9.80 -27.19 2.64
C ARG A 644 -11.05 -26.75 1.90
N ARG A 645 -10.97 -26.65 0.57
CA ARG A 645 -12.11 -26.33 -0.29
C ARG A 645 -12.25 -27.39 -1.38
N GLY A 646 -13.50 -27.70 -1.72
CA GLY A 646 -13.85 -28.66 -2.77
C GLY A 646 -13.68 -28.09 -4.18
N ASN A 647 -14.20 -28.82 -5.17
CA ASN A 647 -14.35 -28.30 -6.53
C ASN A 647 -15.36 -27.13 -6.58
N ASN A 648 -15.29 -26.34 -7.65
CA ASN A 648 -16.12 -25.15 -7.87
C ASN A 648 -17.62 -25.45 -7.65
N THR A 649 -18.27 -24.63 -6.84
CA THR A 649 -19.73 -24.67 -6.61
C THR A 649 -20.40 -23.41 -7.12
N GLU A 650 -21.73 -23.29 -7.01
CA GLU A 650 -22.45 -22.06 -7.37
C GLU A 650 -22.05 -20.85 -6.53
N THR A 651 -21.51 -21.05 -5.32
CA THR A 651 -21.21 -19.98 -4.35
C THR A 651 -19.74 -19.89 -3.97
N ALA A 652 -18.91 -20.81 -4.44
CA ALA A 652 -17.47 -20.85 -4.24
C ALA A 652 -16.79 -21.43 -5.50
N TYR A 653 -16.64 -20.58 -6.53
CA TYR A 653 -16.01 -20.92 -7.82
C TYR A 653 -14.79 -20.04 -8.14
N GLU A 654 -14.58 -18.98 -7.37
CA GLU A 654 -13.38 -18.15 -7.33
C GLU A 654 -13.20 -17.78 -5.86
N VAL A 655 -12.07 -18.17 -5.26
CA VAL A 655 -11.83 -18.05 -3.81
C VAL A 655 -10.47 -17.43 -3.55
N TYR A 656 -10.30 -16.81 -2.38
CA TYR A 656 -9.03 -16.19 -2.00
C TYR A 656 -8.06 -17.20 -1.35
N ALA A 657 -6.77 -16.99 -1.54
CA ALA A 657 -5.70 -17.55 -0.71
C ALA A 657 -4.51 -16.58 -0.69
N GLN A 658 -3.68 -16.66 0.35
CA GLN A 658 -2.56 -15.74 0.56
C GLN A 658 -1.32 -16.14 -0.28
N TYR A 659 -0.45 -17.02 0.22
CA TYR A 659 0.80 -17.34 -0.47
C TYR A 659 0.78 -18.64 -1.26
N TRP A 660 -0.09 -19.60 -0.92
CA TRP A 660 -0.06 -20.91 -1.55
C TRP A 660 -1.39 -21.66 -1.56
N ALA A 661 -1.48 -22.62 -2.48
CA ALA A 661 -2.50 -23.67 -2.52
C ALA A 661 -1.84 -25.03 -2.80
N ASP A 662 -2.41 -26.11 -2.30
CA ASP A 662 -1.86 -27.46 -2.41
C ASP A 662 -2.90 -28.48 -2.86
N LEU A 663 -2.51 -29.31 -3.83
CA LEU A 663 -3.23 -30.53 -4.20
C LEU A 663 -2.40 -31.76 -3.84
N THR A 664 -2.74 -32.35 -2.71
CA THR A 664 -2.24 -33.69 -2.30
C THR A 664 -3.18 -34.76 -2.85
N ASP A 665 -2.62 -35.79 -3.49
CA ASP A 665 -3.39 -36.93 -4.01
C ASP A 665 -4.24 -37.60 -2.91
N ARG A 666 -5.41 -38.15 -3.25
CA ARG A 666 -6.28 -38.82 -2.28
C ARG A 666 -5.60 -39.95 -1.52
N SER A 667 -4.59 -40.61 -2.11
CA SER A 667 -3.81 -41.64 -1.44
C SER A 667 -2.88 -41.09 -0.35
N GLY A 668 -2.62 -39.77 -0.33
CA GLY A 668 -1.70 -39.11 0.60
C GLY A 668 -0.22 -39.42 0.34
N ASN A 669 0.12 -40.00 -0.81
CA ASN A 669 1.49 -40.43 -1.10
C ASN A 669 2.34 -39.38 -1.82
N TYR A 670 1.72 -38.36 -2.42
CA TYR A 670 2.40 -37.29 -3.15
C TYR A 670 1.46 -36.09 -3.29
N GLY A 671 2.02 -34.88 -3.37
CA GLY A 671 1.27 -33.67 -3.69
C GLY A 671 2.11 -32.62 -4.39
N VAL A 672 1.44 -31.56 -4.83
CA VAL A 672 2.06 -30.38 -5.43
C VAL A 672 1.48 -29.14 -4.79
N SER A 673 2.37 -28.30 -4.25
CA SER A 673 2.04 -26.97 -3.77
C SER A 673 2.38 -25.93 -4.85
N VAL A 674 1.45 -25.00 -5.08
CA VAL A 674 1.62 -23.82 -5.93
C VAL A 674 1.79 -22.61 -5.01
N LEU A 675 2.90 -21.89 -5.15
CA LEU A 675 3.23 -20.69 -4.38
C LEU A 675 3.08 -19.45 -5.27
N ASN A 676 2.84 -18.27 -4.70
CA ASN A 676 2.76 -17.01 -5.44
C ASN A 676 3.35 -15.83 -4.64
N ASP A 677 3.66 -14.72 -5.33
CA ASP A 677 4.20 -13.50 -4.72
C ASP A 677 3.20 -12.33 -4.62
N SER A 678 2.05 -12.39 -5.30
CA SER A 678 1.16 -11.21 -5.45
C SER A 678 -0.26 -11.54 -5.95
N LYS A 679 -0.67 -12.81 -5.98
CA LYS A 679 -1.91 -13.28 -6.63
C LYS A 679 -2.82 -14.00 -5.64
N TYR A 680 -4.07 -13.57 -5.54
CA TYR A 680 -4.96 -13.99 -4.46
C TYR A 680 -6.15 -14.84 -4.92
N GLY A 681 -6.55 -14.77 -6.19
CA GLY A 681 -7.70 -15.51 -6.73
C GLY A 681 -7.36 -16.92 -7.20
N TRP A 682 -8.20 -17.90 -6.83
CA TRP A 682 -8.02 -19.32 -7.14
C TRP A 682 -9.34 -19.99 -7.54
N ASP A 683 -9.25 -20.99 -8.42
CA ASP A 683 -10.36 -21.93 -8.67
C ASP A 683 -9.90 -23.38 -8.81
N LYS A 684 -10.85 -24.30 -8.67
CA LYS A 684 -10.65 -25.75 -8.75
C LYS A 684 -11.81 -26.38 -9.56
N PRO A 685 -11.71 -26.47 -10.88
CA PRO A 685 -12.84 -26.90 -11.72
C PRO A 685 -13.15 -28.39 -11.57
N ASP A 686 -12.15 -29.21 -11.23
CA ASP A 686 -12.27 -30.67 -11.10
C ASP A 686 -11.24 -31.24 -10.11
N ASP A 687 -11.27 -32.55 -9.90
CA ASP A 687 -10.42 -33.27 -8.94
C ASP A 687 -8.91 -33.16 -9.20
N ASN A 688 -8.50 -32.78 -10.42
CA ASN A 688 -7.11 -32.83 -10.87
C ASN A 688 -6.50 -31.44 -11.09
N THR A 689 -7.32 -30.40 -11.20
CA THR A 689 -6.87 -29.10 -11.71
C THR A 689 -6.94 -28.03 -10.65
N LEU A 690 -5.85 -27.30 -10.46
CA LEU A 690 -5.84 -26.01 -9.77
C LEU A 690 -5.60 -24.89 -10.79
N ARG A 691 -6.21 -23.72 -10.57
CA ARG A 691 -5.91 -22.52 -11.35
C ARG A 691 -5.66 -21.33 -10.43
N LEU A 692 -4.61 -20.56 -10.75
CA LEU A 692 -4.28 -19.28 -10.12
C LEU A 692 -4.68 -18.14 -11.07
N THR A 693 -5.49 -17.21 -10.60
CA THR A 693 -5.93 -16.05 -11.39
C THR A 693 -4.83 -14.98 -11.42
N LEU A 694 -4.47 -14.52 -12.62
CA LEU A 694 -3.30 -13.65 -12.83
C LEU A 694 -3.67 -12.20 -13.17
N LEU A 695 -4.57 -12.01 -14.14
CA LEU A 695 -5.03 -10.70 -14.64
C LEU A 695 -6.51 -10.77 -15.03
N HIS A 696 -7.26 -9.70 -14.74
CA HIS A 696 -8.71 -9.60 -14.96
C HIS A 696 -9.07 -8.30 -15.67
N THR A 697 -9.72 -8.40 -16.83
CA THR A 697 -10.26 -7.24 -17.56
C THR A 697 -11.61 -7.62 -18.16
N PRO A 698 -12.73 -7.15 -17.59
CA PRO A 698 -14.07 -7.56 -17.97
C PRO A 698 -14.52 -6.96 -19.31
N GLU A 699 -15.55 -7.55 -19.93
CA GLU A 699 -16.40 -6.91 -20.94
C GLU A 699 -17.41 -6.00 -20.26
N THR A 700 -17.48 -4.74 -20.68
CA THR A 700 -18.38 -3.71 -20.15
C THR A 700 -19.30 -3.15 -21.24
N ASP A 701 -20.47 -2.62 -20.90
CA ASP A 701 -21.41 -2.03 -21.87
C ASP A 701 -21.79 -0.57 -21.59
N LYS A 702 -21.96 -0.18 -20.32
CA LYS A 702 -22.40 1.18 -19.92
C LYS A 702 -21.69 1.69 -18.66
N ASP A 703 -22.06 1.17 -17.50
CA ASP A 703 -21.56 1.62 -16.21
C ASP A 703 -20.13 1.10 -15.99
N TYR A 704 -19.30 1.92 -15.33
CA TYR A 704 -17.89 1.62 -15.07
C TYR A 704 -17.10 1.16 -16.32
N ALA A 705 -17.45 1.66 -17.51
CA ALA A 705 -16.87 1.19 -18.76
C ALA A 705 -15.33 1.33 -18.84
N TYR A 706 -14.73 2.22 -18.04
CA TYR A 706 -13.27 2.34 -17.92
C TYR A 706 -12.60 1.08 -17.34
N GLN A 707 -13.34 0.25 -16.59
CA GLN A 707 -12.81 -0.95 -15.94
C GLN A 707 -12.41 -2.04 -16.94
N ASN A 708 -12.90 -1.99 -18.19
CA ASN A 708 -12.46 -2.91 -19.25
C ASN A 708 -10.97 -2.75 -19.64
N ARG A 709 -10.32 -1.69 -19.15
CA ARG A 709 -8.91 -1.36 -19.38
C ARG A 709 -8.11 -1.20 -18.09
N GLN A 710 -8.69 -1.54 -16.93
CA GLN A 710 -8.10 -1.18 -15.62
C GLN A 710 -6.71 -1.77 -15.38
N ASP A 711 -6.46 -2.98 -15.88
CA ASP A 711 -5.16 -3.65 -15.77
C ASP A 711 -4.32 -3.54 -17.05
N PHE A 712 -4.61 -2.61 -17.96
CA PHE A 712 -3.79 -2.41 -19.17
C PHE A 712 -2.42 -1.84 -18.79
N GLY A 713 -1.33 -2.54 -19.09
CA GLY A 713 -0.01 -2.10 -18.67
C GLY A 713 1.00 -3.24 -18.60
N HIS A 714 2.17 -2.92 -18.06
CA HIS A 714 3.20 -3.90 -17.80
C HIS A 714 3.01 -4.52 -16.42
N HIS A 715 3.05 -5.85 -16.37
CA HIS A 715 2.93 -6.63 -15.13
C HIS A 715 4.10 -7.59 -15.00
N CYS A 716 4.65 -7.69 -13.79
CA CYS A 716 5.61 -8.71 -13.42
C CYS A 716 5.17 -9.44 -12.16
N PHE A 717 5.28 -10.77 -12.17
CA PHE A 717 4.88 -11.63 -11.04
C PHE A 717 5.50 -13.01 -11.14
N THR A 718 5.59 -13.68 -10.00
CA THR A 718 6.15 -15.03 -9.86
C THR A 718 5.15 -15.96 -9.23
N TYR A 719 4.99 -17.14 -9.82
CA TYR A 719 4.42 -18.29 -9.13
C TYR A 719 5.38 -19.46 -9.22
N SER A 720 5.31 -20.39 -8.27
CA SER A 720 6.23 -21.52 -8.19
C SER A 720 5.52 -22.84 -7.96
N LEU A 721 6.10 -23.93 -8.45
CA LEU A 721 5.65 -25.29 -8.17
C LEU A 721 6.66 -26.03 -7.30
N VAL A 722 6.16 -26.74 -6.29
CA VAL A 722 6.95 -27.58 -5.39
C VAL A 722 6.26 -28.93 -5.25
N GLY A 723 6.91 -30.00 -5.73
CA GLY A 723 6.46 -31.36 -5.47
C GLY A 723 6.87 -31.84 -4.08
N HIS A 724 6.01 -32.58 -3.41
CA HIS A 724 6.33 -33.19 -2.12
C HIS A 724 5.87 -34.66 -2.06
N ALA A 725 6.67 -35.48 -1.38
CA ALA A 725 6.36 -36.88 -1.15
C ALA A 725 5.59 -37.03 0.17
N GLY A 726 4.55 -37.84 0.17
CA GLY A 726 3.64 -38.00 1.31
C GLY A 726 2.53 -36.95 1.36
N GLY A 727 1.98 -36.76 2.57
CA GLY A 727 0.99 -35.72 2.82
C GLY A 727 1.63 -34.35 3.02
N LEU A 728 0.83 -33.29 2.87
CA LEU A 728 1.25 -31.91 3.04
C LEU A 728 1.84 -31.63 4.43
N ASP A 729 3.14 -31.34 4.48
CA ASP A 729 3.78 -30.68 5.62
C ASP A 729 3.61 -29.16 5.48
N LYS A 730 2.61 -28.61 6.17
CA LYS A 730 2.25 -27.19 6.10
C LYS A 730 3.42 -26.28 6.50
N ALA A 731 4.22 -26.67 7.50
CA ALA A 731 5.33 -25.84 7.96
C ALA A 731 6.42 -25.72 6.87
N VAL A 732 6.74 -26.82 6.17
CA VAL A 732 7.66 -26.78 5.02
C VAL A 732 7.12 -25.89 3.90
N THR A 733 5.84 -26.05 3.53
CA THR A 733 5.24 -25.27 2.44
C THR A 733 5.20 -23.78 2.78
N ILE A 734 4.85 -23.43 4.02
CA ILE A 734 4.86 -22.05 4.51
C ILE A 734 6.29 -21.49 4.50
N GLU A 735 7.29 -22.20 5.02
CA GLU A 735 8.69 -21.76 4.95
C GLU A 735 9.13 -21.45 3.51
N LYS A 736 8.78 -22.31 2.54
CA LYS A 736 9.09 -22.08 1.12
C LYS A 736 8.33 -20.89 0.53
N ALA A 737 7.08 -20.69 0.91
CA ALA A 737 6.25 -19.56 0.48
C ALA A 737 6.78 -18.23 1.04
N GLU A 738 7.18 -18.21 2.31
CA GLU A 738 7.82 -17.07 2.97
C GLU A 738 9.16 -16.74 2.30
N ILE A 739 9.99 -17.74 1.97
CA ILE A 739 11.27 -17.53 1.25
C ILE A 739 11.06 -16.96 -0.17
N LEU A 740 10.01 -17.38 -0.88
CA LEU A 740 9.68 -16.82 -2.21
C LEU A 740 9.39 -15.32 -2.11
N ASN A 741 8.63 -14.92 -1.09
CA ASN A 741 8.16 -13.55 -0.88
C ASN A 741 9.24 -12.66 -0.23
N GLN A 742 9.88 -13.10 0.85
CA GLN A 742 10.90 -12.37 1.60
C GLN A 742 12.31 -12.86 1.27
N LYS A 743 12.79 -12.48 0.08
CA LYS A 743 14.11 -12.89 -0.44
C LYS A 743 15.26 -12.32 0.40
N LEU A 744 16.39 -13.04 0.39
CA LEU A 744 17.66 -12.56 0.95
C LEU A 744 18.08 -11.24 0.26
N LYS A 745 18.45 -10.24 1.06
CA LYS A 745 18.87 -8.93 0.56
C LYS A 745 20.38 -8.76 0.70
N ALA A 746 21.04 -8.18 -0.31
CA ALA A 746 22.49 -8.07 -0.36
C ALA A 746 22.96 -6.61 -0.32
N PHE A 747 24.03 -6.36 0.44
CA PHE A 747 24.63 -5.03 0.61
C PHE A 747 26.15 -5.16 0.52
N ARG A 748 26.78 -4.38 -0.36
CA ARG A 748 28.24 -4.25 -0.46
C ARG A 748 28.73 -3.28 0.60
N THR A 749 29.86 -3.59 1.23
CA THR A 749 30.52 -2.71 2.20
C THR A 749 32.04 -2.65 1.97
N ASP A 750 32.75 -1.85 2.76
CA ASP A 750 34.21 -1.82 2.81
C ASP A 750 34.73 -2.78 3.90
N LYS A 751 36.01 -3.15 3.83
CA LYS A 751 36.64 -4.07 4.80
C LYS A 751 36.99 -3.34 6.09
N HIS A 752 36.44 -3.78 7.21
CA HIS A 752 36.81 -3.30 8.53
C HIS A 752 36.63 -4.40 9.59
N ARG A 753 37.29 -4.24 10.74
CA ARG A 753 37.07 -5.11 11.90
C ARG A 753 35.71 -4.78 12.52
N GLY A 754 35.04 -5.78 13.06
CA GLY A 754 33.83 -5.62 13.88
C GLY A 754 33.83 -6.58 15.07
N THR A 755 32.89 -6.38 15.99
CA THR A 755 32.74 -7.13 17.26
C THR A 755 31.76 -8.30 17.15
N LEU A 756 30.80 -8.25 16.22
CA LEU A 756 29.78 -9.29 16.03
C LEU A 756 30.28 -10.52 15.29
N GLY A 757 31.50 -10.50 14.77
CA GLY A 757 31.99 -11.52 13.85
C GLY A 757 31.38 -11.40 12.45
N LYS A 758 31.42 -12.49 11.68
CA LYS A 758 30.95 -12.54 10.28
C LYS A 758 29.52 -13.03 10.11
N GLU A 759 28.89 -13.45 11.20
CA GLU A 759 27.53 -13.99 11.24
C GLU A 759 26.86 -13.50 12.52
N PHE A 760 25.63 -13.03 12.42
CA PHE A 760 24.86 -12.53 13.55
C PHE A 760 23.38 -12.90 13.40
N SER A 761 22.73 -13.34 14.48
CA SER A 761 21.30 -13.63 14.54
C SER A 761 20.71 -12.89 15.72
N PHE A 762 19.64 -12.13 15.50
CA PHE A 762 19.02 -11.37 16.58
C PHE A 762 18.02 -12.19 17.40
N VAL A 763 17.13 -12.92 16.73
CA VAL A 763 16.14 -13.78 17.39
C VAL A 763 15.80 -14.96 16.48
N SER A 764 15.64 -16.14 17.09
CA SER A 764 15.23 -17.36 16.40
C SER A 764 14.27 -18.18 17.26
N SER A 765 13.41 -18.97 16.62
CA SER A 765 12.59 -19.98 17.27
C SER A 765 13.24 -21.36 17.15
N ASN A 766 13.22 -22.14 18.22
CA ASN A 766 13.67 -23.54 18.19
C ASN A 766 12.60 -24.53 17.72
N ASN A 767 11.38 -24.07 17.46
CA ASN A 767 10.28 -24.88 16.97
C ASN A 767 9.76 -24.30 15.65
N ARG A 768 9.91 -25.06 14.57
CA ARG A 768 9.51 -24.65 13.21
C ARG A 768 8.02 -24.38 13.04
N ASN A 769 7.16 -24.94 13.90
CA ASN A 769 5.71 -24.66 13.87
C ASN A 769 5.35 -23.33 14.55
N VAL A 770 6.31 -22.67 15.21
CA VAL A 770 6.13 -21.37 15.88
C VAL A 770 7.04 -20.36 15.18
N ILE A 771 6.47 -19.64 14.22
CA ILE A 771 7.19 -18.69 13.35
C ILE A 771 7.10 -17.27 13.90
N ILE A 772 8.20 -16.52 13.84
CA ILE A 772 8.24 -15.09 14.21
C ILE A 772 7.79 -14.24 13.02
N LYS A 773 6.60 -13.63 13.12
CA LYS A 773 5.98 -12.85 12.05
C LYS A 773 6.16 -11.35 12.16
N ALA A 774 6.40 -10.82 13.36
CA ALA A 774 6.82 -9.43 13.54
C ALA A 774 7.90 -9.30 14.62
N LEU A 775 8.84 -8.37 14.40
CA LEU A 775 9.76 -7.86 15.39
C LEU A 775 9.95 -6.34 15.14
N LYS A 776 9.48 -5.53 16.08
CA LYS A 776 9.51 -4.06 16.01
C LYS A 776 9.75 -3.46 17.39
N LYS A 777 9.95 -2.13 17.47
CA LYS A 777 9.80 -1.39 18.73
C LYS A 777 8.32 -1.11 18.98
N ALA A 778 7.85 -1.17 20.23
CA ALA A 778 6.48 -0.80 20.57
C ALA A 778 6.16 0.66 20.19
N GLU A 779 4.91 0.96 19.83
CA GLU A 779 4.49 2.32 19.44
C GLU A 779 4.59 3.31 20.61
N ASN A 780 4.38 2.83 21.83
CA ASN A 780 4.21 3.69 23.02
C ASN A 780 5.15 3.33 24.19
N SER A 781 6.16 2.48 23.98
CA SER A 781 7.13 2.15 25.02
C SER A 781 8.49 1.77 24.44
N ASP A 782 9.53 1.77 25.29
CA ASP A 782 10.88 1.35 24.91
C ASP A 782 11.08 -0.19 24.88
N GLU A 783 10.01 -0.95 24.70
CA GLU A 783 10.05 -2.41 24.65
C GLU A 783 10.02 -2.88 23.20
N TYR A 784 10.64 -4.02 22.91
CA TYR A 784 10.51 -4.67 21.61
C TYR A 784 9.25 -5.54 21.60
N VAL A 785 8.49 -5.48 20.52
CA VAL A 785 7.34 -6.35 20.28
C VAL A 785 7.80 -7.50 19.41
N VAL A 786 7.57 -8.73 19.87
CA VAL A 786 7.73 -9.95 19.07
C VAL A 786 6.38 -10.64 18.93
N ARG A 787 6.01 -11.01 17.70
CA ARG A 787 4.76 -11.72 17.41
C ARG A 787 5.04 -13.05 16.74
N VAL A 788 4.37 -14.09 17.22
CA VAL A 788 4.52 -15.46 16.73
C VAL A 788 3.20 -16.10 16.37
N TYR A 789 3.20 -16.89 15.31
CA TYR A 789 2.05 -17.68 14.84
C TYR A 789 2.35 -19.18 15.02
N GLU A 790 1.32 -19.94 15.38
CA GLU A 790 1.35 -21.39 15.23
C GLU A 790 0.83 -21.77 13.83
N ILE A 791 1.64 -22.45 13.02
CA ILE A 791 1.32 -22.67 11.60
C ILE A 791 1.01 -24.14 11.25
N GLY A 792 1.20 -25.08 12.17
CA GLY A 792 0.96 -26.50 11.93
C GLY A 792 -0.52 -26.89 12.04
N GLY A 793 -1.25 -26.30 12.99
CA GLY A 793 -2.68 -26.46 13.16
C GLY A 793 -3.15 -27.76 13.82
N GLU A 794 -2.24 -28.57 14.38
CA GLU A 794 -2.59 -29.92 14.88
C GLU A 794 -2.74 -29.99 16.40
N LYS A 795 -1.82 -29.38 17.14
CA LYS A 795 -1.74 -29.44 18.60
C LYS A 795 -1.06 -28.19 19.16
N VAL A 796 -1.15 -28.02 20.47
CA VAL A 796 -0.38 -26.99 21.18
C VAL A 796 1.12 -27.21 20.92
N GLN A 797 1.82 -26.11 20.63
CA GLN A 797 3.26 -26.08 20.42
C GLN A 797 3.93 -25.32 21.55
N ASP A 798 5.05 -25.85 22.01
CA ASP A 798 5.97 -25.14 22.89
C ASP A 798 7.23 -24.75 22.11
N ALA A 799 7.72 -23.54 22.34
CA ALA A 799 8.90 -23.00 21.72
C ALA A 799 9.68 -22.12 22.69
N VAL A 800 10.98 -21.94 22.42
CA VAL A 800 11.81 -20.92 23.06
C VAL A 800 12.32 -19.99 21.98
N LEU A 801 11.97 -18.71 22.08
CA LEU A 801 12.57 -17.67 21.24
C LEU A 801 13.89 -17.25 21.88
N SER A 802 15.00 -17.48 21.19
CA SER A 802 16.34 -17.18 21.68
C SER A 802 16.82 -15.85 21.10
N PHE A 803 16.96 -14.83 21.95
CA PHE A 803 17.45 -13.50 21.58
C PHE A 803 18.98 -13.39 21.67
N ALA A 804 19.56 -12.43 20.94
CA ALA A 804 20.99 -12.11 21.02
C ALA A 804 21.41 -11.52 22.38
N GLY A 805 20.48 -10.88 23.09
CA GLY A 805 20.68 -10.30 24.41
C GLY A 805 19.90 -11.01 25.51
N GLU A 806 20.37 -10.90 26.76
CA GLU A 806 19.60 -11.34 27.92
C GLU A 806 18.31 -10.51 28.06
N ILE A 807 17.21 -11.18 28.36
CA ILE A 807 15.91 -10.55 28.62
C ILE A 807 15.92 -9.97 30.04
N ALA A 808 15.66 -8.67 30.14
CA ALA A 808 15.52 -7.96 31.42
C ALA A 808 14.08 -8.09 31.96
N SER A 809 13.09 -8.00 31.08
CA SER A 809 11.68 -8.20 31.40
C SER A 809 10.90 -8.59 30.16
N ALA A 810 9.84 -9.38 30.32
CA ALA A 810 8.90 -9.66 29.26
C ALA A 810 7.46 -9.76 29.80
N CYS A 811 6.48 -9.38 28.97
CA CYS A 811 5.06 -9.57 29.25
C CYS A 811 4.32 -10.01 27.98
N GLU A 812 3.24 -10.77 28.14
CA GLU A 812 2.32 -11.06 27.06
C GLU A 812 1.46 -9.82 26.79
N ALA A 813 1.26 -9.52 25.52
CA ALA A 813 0.47 -8.40 25.05
C ALA A 813 -0.56 -8.87 24.02
N ASP A 814 -1.63 -8.10 23.86
CA ASP A 814 -2.59 -8.27 22.78
C ASP A 814 -2.05 -7.68 21.46
N GLY A 815 -2.86 -7.75 20.42
CA GLY A 815 -2.46 -7.30 19.10
C GLY A 815 -2.25 -5.80 18.96
N THR A 816 -2.77 -5.01 19.90
CA THR A 816 -2.65 -3.55 20.01
C THR A 816 -1.53 -3.12 20.96
N GLU A 817 -0.68 -4.09 21.37
CA GLU A 817 0.47 -3.95 22.26
C GLU A 817 0.12 -3.68 23.73
N LYS A 818 -1.16 -3.82 24.11
CA LYS A 818 -1.61 -3.70 25.50
C LYS A 818 -1.17 -4.92 26.29
N SER A 819 -0.54 -4.70 27.45
CA SER A 819 -0.11 -5.81 28.31
C SER A 819 -1.31 -6.55 28.90
N ILE A 820 -1.36 -7.87 28.72
CA ILE A 820 -2.46 -8.73 29.17
C ILE A 820 -2.02 -9.80 30.18
N GLY A 821 -0.71 -10.04 30.33
CA GLY A 821 -0.22 -11.03 31.28
C GLY A 821 1.30 -11.05 31.42
N SER A 822 1.81 -11.83 32.37
CA SER A 822 3.23 -12.11 32.51
C SER A 822 3.73 -13.05 31.42
N ALA A 823 4.99 -12.90 30.98
CA ALA A 823 5.64 -13.87 30.11
C ALA A 823 6.77 -14.60 30.85
N GLU A 824 6.93 -15.89 30.57
CA GLU A 824 8.01 -16.69 31.15
C GLU A 824 9.28 -16.58 30.30
N PHE A 825 10.41 -16.24 30.94
CA PHE A 825 11.71 -16.15 30.27
C PHE A 825 12.85 -16.54 31.21
N SER A 826 13.97 -16.97 30.65
CA SER A 826 15.20 -17.30 31.38
C SER A 826 16.42 -16.96 30.54
N GLY A 827 17.33 -16.14 31.07
CA GLY A 827 18.49 -15.65 30.31
C GLY A 827 18.04 -14.88 29.08
N ASN A 828 18.38 -15.37 27.89
CA ASN A 828 17.98 -14.83 26.60
C ASN A 828 16.80 -15.58 25.93
N GLY A 829 16.22 -16.57 26.60
CA GLY A 829 15.13 -17.40 26.08
C GLY A 829 13.76 -16.94 26.58
N LEU A 830 12.85 -16.64 25.67
CA LEU A 830 11.42 -16.41 25.95
C LEU A 830 10.63 -17.69 25.68
N SER A 831 9.95 -18.23 26.69
CA SER A 831 9.12 -19.41 26.57
C SER A 831 7.76 -19.05 25.94
N VAL A 832 7.34 -19.83 24.96
CA VAL A 832 6.07 -19.67 24.27
C VAL A 832 5.33 -21.00 24.28
N SER A 833 4.08 -20.99 24.72
CA SER A 833 3.13 -22.09 24.52
C SER A 833 1.93 -21.53 23.75
N ILE A 834 1.62 -22.11 22.59
CA ILE A 834 0.69 -21.55 21.62
C ILE A 834 -0.25 -22.62 21.03
N LYS A 835 -1.53 -22.27 20.88
CA LYS A 835 -2.57 -23.19 20.37
C LYS A 835 -2.52 -23.28 18.84
N PRO A 836 -3.08 -24.34 18.24
CA PRO A 836 -3.25 -24.45 16.80
C PRO A 836 -3.77 -23.17 16.15
N TYR A 837 -3.09 -22.68 15.11
CA TYR A 837 -3.49 -21.50 14.32
C TYR A 837 -3.75 -20.21 15.12
N SER A 838 -3.17 -20.09 16.32
CA SER A 838 -3.32 -18.90 17.16
C SER A 838 -2.12 -17.96 17.02
N ILE A 839 -2.30 -16.73 17.50
CA ILE A 839 -1.31 -15.67 17.56
C ILE A 839 -0.92 -15.44 19.02
N LYS A 840 0.36 -15.16 19.27
CA LYS A 840 0.80 -14.54 20.53
C LYS A 840 1.71 -13.34 20.28
N THR A 841 1.56 -12.33 21.11
CA THR A 841 2.39 -11.11 21.09
C THR A 841 3.04 -10.93 22.45
N PHE A 842 4.32 -10.56 22.45
CA PHE A 842 5.07 -10.29 23.67
C PHE A 842 5.79 -8.96 23.54
N LYS A 843 5.83 -8.21 24.64
CA LYS A 843 6.74 -7.08 24.81
C LYS A 843 7.95 -7.53 25.61
N VAL A 844 9.14 -7.28 25.09
CA VAL A 844 10.42 -7.77 25.60
C VAL A 844 11.37 -6.60 25.75
N ARG A 845 11.96 -6.43 26.92
CA ARG A 845 13.08 -5.52 27.16
C ARG A 845 14.35 -6.34 27.26
N LEU A 846 15.32 -6.06 26.41
CA LEU A 846 16.64 -6.68 26.48
C LEU A 846 17.57 -5.83 27.36
N LYS A 847 18.55 -6.48 27.99
CA LYS A 847 19.71 -5.77 28.55
C LYS A 847 20.50 -5.13 27.42
N SER A 848 21.26 -4.08 27.74
CA SER A 848 22.16 -3.41 26.79
C SER A 848 23.07 -4.44 26.10
N SER A 849 23.30 -4.25 24.80
CA SER A 849 24.26 -5.05 24.02
C SER A 849 25.70 -4.91 24.52
N GLY A 850 26.01 -3.88 25.32
CA GLY A 850 27.36 -3.54 25.74
C GLY A 850 28.19 -2.85 24.66
N GLU A 851 27.60 -2.58 23.49
CA GLU A 851 28.24 -1.83 22.42
C GLU A 851 28.20 -0.32 22.69
N ASP A 852 29.32 0.34 22.41
CA ASP A 852 29.42 1.80 22.52
C ASP A 852 28.46 2.49 21.54
N ALA A 853 27.82 3.55 22.03
CA ALA A 853 26.94 4.38 21.24
C ALA A 853 27.69 4.94 20.04
N TYR A 854 27.18 4.69 18.83
CA TYR A 854 27.68 5.39 17.66
C TYR A 854 27.25 6.85 17.71
N GLN A 855 28.24 7.74 17.84
CA GLN A 855 28.02 9.18 17.82
C GLN A 855 28.41 9.71 16.45
N LEU A 856 27.41 9.92 15.60
CA LEU A 856 27.62 10.58 14.31
C LEU A 856 28.25 11.96 14.56
N GLN A 857 29.44 12.19 14.03
CA GLN A 857 30.06 13.50 14.07
C GLN A 857 29.47 14.33 12.94
N TYR A 858 28.62 15.30 13.30
CA TYR A 858 27.97 16.19 12.34
C TYR A 858 27.98 17.65 12.80
N ALA A 859 27.66 18.56 11.90
CA ALA A 859 27.28 19.93 12.21
C ALA A 859 26.24 20.41 11.21
N SER A 860 25.21 21.11 11.70
CA SER A 860 24.33 21.87 10.81
C SER A 860 25.14 23.00 10.16
N LEU A 861 25.03 23.12 8.85
CA LEU A 861 25.63 24.19 8.07
C LEU A 861 24.59 25.29 7.90
N PRO A 862 24.77 26.47 8.52
CA PRO A 862 23.80 27.55 8.38
C PRO A 862 23.72 28.01 6.92
N LEU A 863 22.49 28.14 6.45
CA LEU A 863 22.19 28.63 5.11
C LEU A 863 21.71 30.09 5.22
N SER A 864 22.08 30.91 4.23
CA SER A 864 21.60 32.29 4.15
C SER A 864 20.24 32.29 3.47
N TYR A 865 19.19 31.96 4.24
CA TYR A 865 17.84 31.88 3.71
C TYR A 865 17.38 33.21 3.12
N ASN A 866 16.82 33.14 1.91
CA ASN A 866 16.36 34.27 1.12
C ASN A 866 14.98 34.04 0.49
N CYS A 867 14.40 32.86 0.70
CA CYS A 867 13.08 32.47 0.20
C CYS A 867 12.19 32.07 1.39
N LYS A 868 10.97 32.63 1.48
CA LYS A 868 9.94 32.20 2.42
C LYS A 868 9.10 31.12 1.75
N CYS A 869 9.41 29.87 2.08
CA CYS A 869 8.91 28.68 1.38
C CYS A 869 7.63 28.10 1.98
N SER A 870 7.26 28.49 3.21
CA SER A 870 6.08 27.97 3.91
C SER A 870 5.23 29.07 4.52
N SER A 871 3.93 28.83 4.63
CA SER A 871 2.96 29.70 5.31
C SER A 871 2.08 28.89 6.25
N PHE A 872 1.47 29.54 7.23
CA PHE A 872 0.46 28.95 8.12
C PHE A 872 -0.96 29.15 7.55
N ASN A 873 -1.91 28.34 8.00
CA ASN A 873 -3.33 28.42 7.62
C ASN A 873 -3.94 29.83 7.73
N GLU A 874 -3.61 30.58 8.78
CA GLU A 874 -4.13 31.93 9.00
C GLU A 874 -3.50 32.98 8.07
N PHE A 875 -2.35 32.65 7.45
CA PHE A 875 -1.48 33.57 6.72
C PHE A 875 -1.03 32.98 5.37
N ARG A 876 -1.90 32.23 4.68
CA ARG A 876 -1.54 31.43 3.50
C ARG A 876 -0.82 32.21 2.39
N GLY A 877 -1.18 33.49 2.19
CA GLY A 877 -0.57 34.37 1.20
C GLY A 877 0.78 34.98 1.56
N GLU A 878 1.37 34.68 2.74
CA GLU A 878 2.64 35.28 3.16
C GLU A 878 3.89 34.61 2.57
N ALA A 879 3.75 33.47 1.91
CA ALA A 879 4.85 32.71 1.33
C ALA A 879 4.64 32.48 -0.16
N ASN A 880 5.73 32.28 -0.87
CA ASN A 880 5.71 32.01 -2.30
C ASN A 880 6.92 31.16 -2.65
N PHE A 881 6.73 29.84 -2.61
CA PHE A 881 7.71 28.89 -3.11
C PHE A 881 7.62 28.76 -4.64
N GLU A 882 6.40 28.64 -5.16
CA GLU A 882 6.14 28.56 -6.60
C GLU A 882 4.82 29.27 -6.92
N SER A 883 4.87 30.36 -7.68
CA SER A 883 3.68 31.05 -8.21
C SER A 883 2.56 31.40 -7.22
N GLY A 884 2.89 31.67 -5.96
CA GLY A 884 1.94 31.95 -4.87
C GLY A 884 1.54 30.72 -4.05
N TYR A 885 2.08 29.54 -4.39
CA TYR A 885 1.96 28.33 -3.61
C TYR A 885 3.16 28.15 -2.68
N SER A 886 2.95 27.49 -1.56
CA SER A 886 3.98 27.23 -0.54
C SER A 886 3.74 25.93 0.20
N PHE A 887 4.76 25.46 0.91
CA PHE A 887 4.61 24.38 1.89
C PHE A 887 3.65 24.81 3.01
N ALA A 888 2.88 23.85 3.53
CA ALA A 888 2.06 24.05 4.73
C ALA A 888 2.96 24.00 5.98
N ALA A 889 3.11 25.13 6.68
CA ALA A 889 4.03 25.27 7.81
C ALA A 889 3.65 24.41 9.01
N GLU A 890 2.36 24.15 9.21
CA GLU A 890 1.83 23.29 10.27
C GLU A 890 2.21 21.82 10.10
N LEU A 891 2.48 21.37 8.86
CA LEU A 891 2.94 20.01 8.58
C LEU A 891 4.46 19.86 8.71
N LEU A 892 5.21 20.95 8.53
CA LEU A 892 6.67 20.90 8.61
C LEU A 892 7.12 20.59 10.04
N PRO A 893 8.04 19.64 10.27
CA PRO A 893 8.64 19.48 11.59
C PRO A 893 9.67 20.60 11.86
N GLU A 894 10.10 20.80 13.11
CA GLU A 894 11.24 21.70 13.40
C GLU A 894 12.58 21.10 12.94
N SER A 895 12.69 19.77 13.04
CA SER A 895 13.85 19.01 12.61
C SER A 895 13.40 17.64 12.09
N LEU A 896 14.22 17.02 11.24
CA LEU A 896 13.97 15.68 10.73
C LEU A 896 15.27 14.87 10.73
N THR A 897 15.14 13.57 10.96
CA THR A 897 16.26 12.63 10.80
C THR A 897 15.94 11.68 9.68
N VAL A 898 16.73 11.76 8.59
CA VAL A 898 16.49 10.97 7.38
C VAL A 898 17.61 9.96 7.22
N ASN A 899 17.29 8.69 7.47
CA ASN A 899 18.23 7.58 7.37
C ASN A 899 19.51 7.81 8.20
N GLY A 900 19.32 8.25 9.45
CA GLY A 900 20.37 8.53 10.41
C GLY A 900 21.03 9.91 10.32
N ILE A 901 20.66 10.73 9.32
CA ILE A 901 21.21 12.07 9.13
C ILE A 901 20.24 13.12 9.68
N PRO A 902 20.62 13.90 10.71
CA PRO A 902 19.77 14.95 11.27
C PRO A 902 19.82 16.21 10.41
N PHE A 903 18.68 16.89 10.28
CA PHE A 903 18.52 18.18 9.63
C PHE A 903 17.73 19.12 10.51
N GLN A 904 18.21 20.35 10.64
CA GLN A 904 17.51 21.44 11.28
C GLN A 904 16.86 22.30 10.19
N LEU A 905 15.53 22.45 10.22
CA LEU A 905 14.83 23.34 9.31
C LEU A 905 14.84 24.78 9.84
N GLY A 906 14.70 25.74 8.93
CA GLY A 906 14.57 27.16 9.26
C GLY A 906 13.24 27.48 9.95
N GLU A 907 13.17 28.67 10.56
CA GLU A 907 11.95 29.18 11.21
C GLU A 907 10.80 29.30 10.20
N LYS A 908 9.62 28.81 10.57
CA LYS A 908 8.49 28.63 9.65
C LYS A 908 7.82 29.94 9.20
N ASP A 909 7.98 31.00 9.97
CA ASP A 909 7.40 32.34 9.77
C ASP A 909 8.36 33.33 9.08
N ALA A 910 9.63 32.94 8.91
CA ALA A 910 10.68 33.72 8.26
C ALA A 910 11.09 33.12 6.88
N ALA A 911 12.13 33.69 6.26
CA ALA A 911 12.79 33.03 5.15
C ALA A 911 13.44 31.72 5.63
N ASN A 912 13.07 30.60 5.02
CA ASN A 912 13.45 29.26 5.45
C ASN A 912 13.92 28.35 4.31
N GLY A 913 14.14 28.92 3.12
CA GLY A 913 14.86 28.29 2.02
C GLY A 913 15.92 29.21 1.44
N MET A 914 16.96 28.61 0.86
CA MET A 914 18.03 29.29 0.15
C MET A 914 17.99 28.92 -1.33
N THR A 915 17.60 29.87 -2.17
CA THR A 915 17.62 29.74 -3.63
C THR A 915 19.05 29.64 -4.16
N CYS A 916 19.30 28.72 -5.08
CA CYS A 916 20.64 28.48 -5.66
C CYS A 916 21.01 29.51 -6.75
N ASN A 917 21.74 30.57 -6.39
CA ASN A 917 22.13 31.62 -7.34
C ASN A 917 23.59 31.51 -7.82
N GLY A 918 24.21 30.34 -7.67
CA GLY A 918 25.65 30.15 -7.87
C GLY A 918 26.49 30.58 -6.65
N ASP A 919 25.86 30.70 -5.49
CA ASP A 919 26.48 31.11 -4.24
C ASP A 919 27.61 30.18 -3.82
N THR A 920 28.60 30.75 -3.12
CA THR A 920 29.70 29.99 -2.52
C THR A 920 29.47 29.89 -1.01
N ILE A 921 29.20 28.69 -0.52
CA ILE A 921 29.09 28.40 0.91
C ILE A 921 30.46 28.03 1.45
N VAL A 922 30.95 28.79 2.43
CA VAL A 922 32.23 28.52 3.11
C VAL A 922 32.05 27.36 4.09
N LEU A 923 32.93 26.37 4.00
CA LEU A 923 32.95 25.23 4.91
C LEU A 923 33.73 25.58 6.19
N PRO A 924 33.32 25.10 7.37
CA PRO A 924 34.00 25.39 8.64
C PRO A 924 35.49 24.97 8.62
N GLU A 925 36.39 25.91 8.95
CA GLU A 925 37.83 25.67 8.99
C GLU A 925 38.22 24.71 10.14
N GLY A 926 39.18 23.81 9.89
CA GLY A 926 39.72 22.90 10.91
C GLY A 926 38.84 21.71 11.31
N LYS A 927 37.68 21.50 10.67
CA LYS A 927 36.80 20.35 10.90
C LYS A 927 37.09 19.20 9.91
N LYS A 928 36.84 17.95 10.33
CA LYS A 928 37.15 16.71 9.56
C LYS A 928 36.02 16.20 8.65
N TYR A 929 34.99 17.00 8.39
CA TYR A 929 33.82 16.56 7.61
C TYR A 929 34.21 16.21 6.18
N ASN A 930 33.72 15.08 5.70
CA ASN A 930 34.01 14.54 4.36
C ASN A 930 32.75 14.36 3.49
N LYS A 931 31.56 14.62 4.06
CA LYS A 931 30.28 14.65 3.38
C LYS A 931 29.48 15.88 3.75
N LEU A 932 28.72 16.37 2.79
CA LEU A 932 27.63 17.31 3.00
C LEU A 932 26.34 16.67 2.51
N TYR A 933 25.36 16.55 3.40
CA TYR A 933 23.99 16.22 3.03
C TYR A 933 23.14 17.48 3.04
N PHE A 934 22.17 17.57 2.15
CA PHE A 934 21.21 18.66 2.14
C PHE A 934 19.82 18.20 1.73
N LEU A 935 18.83 18.94 2.21
CA LEU A 935 17.45 18.84 1.79
C LEU A 935 17.17 19.90 0.74
N THR A 936 16.61 19.49 -0.39
CA THR A 936 16.30 20.40 -1.49
C THR A 936 15.07 19.92 -2.25
N ALA A 937 14.40 20.87 -2.89
CA ALA A 937 13.35 20.62 -3.85
C ALA A 937 13.40 21.70 -4.93
N ALA A 938 12.79 21.42 -6.07
CA ALA A 938 12.62 22.37 -7.14
C ALA A 938 11.19 22.91 -7.23
N THR A 939 11.01 24.08 -7.83
CA THR A 939 9.72 24.77 -7.84
C THR A 939 8.68 24.16 -8.79
N ASP A 940 8.96 24.12 -10.09
CA ASP A 940 7.96 23.92 -11.16
C ASP A 940 8.34 22.77 -12.11
N GLY A 941 9.36 21.99 -11.75
CA GLY A 941 9.77 20.81 -12.51
C GLY A 941 11.02 20.15 -11.95
N ASP A 942 11.50 19.12 -12.65
CA ASP A 942 12.70 18.38 -12.26
C ASP A 942 13.93 18.99 -12.96
N TYR A 943 14.94 19.40 -12.19
CA TYR A 943 16.10 20.13 -12.71
C TYR A 943 17.42 19.42 -12.41
N ALA A 944 18.31 19.36 -13.41
CA ALA A 944 19.71 18.99 -13.18
C ALA A 944 20.44 20.12 -12.42
N ALA A 945 21.10 19.75 -11.33
CA ALA A 945 21.81 20.64 -10.44
C ALA A 945 23.25 20.16 -10.24
N THR A 946 24.23 20.98 -10.61
CA THR A 946 25.65 20.67 -10.39
C THR A 946 26.20 21.42 -9.18
N PHE A 947 26.50 20.68 -8.12
CA PHE A 947 27.22 21.16 -6.95
C PHE A 947 28.73 20.96 -7.13
N ARG A 948 29.55 21.94 -6.71
CA ARG A 948 31.01 21.84 -6.84
C ARG A 948 31.69 22.04 -5.51
N CYS A 949 32.48 21.06 -5.08
CA CYS A 949 33.24 21.13 -3.83
C CYS A 949 34.71 20.88 -4.14
N GLY A 950 35.55 21.90 -4.02
CA GLY A 950 36.93 21.85 -4.49
C GLY A 950 37.03 21.50 -5.99
N GLY A 951 37.75 20.42 -6.31
CA GLY A 951 37.86 19.91 -7.69
C GLY A 951 36.73 18.96 -8.12
N ASN A 952 35.87 18.53 -7.21
CA ASN A 952 34.80 17.56 -7.49
C ASN A 952 33.52 18.25 -7.97
N LYS A 953 32.80 17.58 -8.86
CA LYS A 953 31.46 17.96 -9.30
C LYS A 953 30.49 16.83 -8.98
N SER A 954 29.34 17.18 -8.41
CA SER A 954 28.24 16.26 -8.15
C SER A 954 27.02 16.79 -8.88
N GLU A 955 26.57 16.04 -9.87
CA GLU A 955 25.36 16.33 -10.63
C GLU A 955 24.22 15.48 -10.06
N VAL A 956 23.12 16.13 -9.71
CA VAL A 956 21.91 15.48 -9.18
C VAL A 956 20.69 16.02 -9.90
N ILE A 957 19.66 15.21 -10.06
CA ILE A 957 18.35 15.66 -10.53
C ILE A 957 17.54 16.02 -9.29
N VAL A 958 17.24 17.31 -9.11
CA VAL A 958 16.39 17.81 -8.02
C VAL A 958 14.96 17.84 -8.52
N PRO A 959 14.05 17.01 -7.97
CA PRO A 959 12.69 16.98 -8.44
C PRO A 959 11.85 18.16 -7.94
N SER A 960 10.76 18.41 -8.67
CA SER A 960 9.69 19.30 -8.24
C SER A 960 9.21 18.94 -6.83
N TYR A 961 8.97 19.96 -6.03
CA TYR A 961 8.43 19.85 -4.68
C TYR A 961 6.99 19.33 -4.67
N THR A 962 6.28 19.31 -5.79
CA THR A 962 4.86 18.93 -5.85
C THR A 962 4.58 17.92 -6.96
N GLY A 963 3.40 17.31 -6.93
CA GLY A 963 2.96 16.29 -7.89
C GLY A 963 3.20 14.86 -7.41
N PHE A 964 3.40 13.92 -8.33
CA PHE A 964 3.66 12.52 -7.99
C PHE A 964 5.16 12.20 -8.09
N VAL A 965 5.66 11.42 -7.13
CA VAL A 965 7.02 10.86 -7.10
C VAL A 965 7.11 9.58 -7.91
N GLY A 966 6.00 8.85 -8.03
CA GLY A 966 5.94 7.67 -8.89
C GLY A 966 4.52 7.36 -9.36
N GLN A 967 4.44 6.69 -10.50
CA GLN A 967 3.20 6.24 -11.13
C GLN A 967 3.44 4.87 -11.78
N TRP A 968 2.43 3.99 -11.72
CA TRP A 968 2.41 2.81 -12.57
C TRP A 968 2.05 3.21 -14.01
N GLY A 969 2.57 2.47 -14.99
CA GLY A 969 2.29 2.71 -16.41
C GLY A 969 0.97 2.09 -16.85
N HIS A 970 -0.15 2.72 -16.50
CA HIS A 970 -1.49 2.32 -16.97
C HIS A 970 -1.65 2.76 -18.43
N SER A 971 -1.57 1.80 -19.37
CA SER A 971 -1.54 2.09 -20.80
C SER A 971 -2.77 2.87 -21.26
N GLY A 972 -2.53 4.04 -21.87
CA GLY A 972 -3.57 4.95 -22.32
C GLY A 972 -4.14 5.88 -21.22
N HIS A 973 -3.62 5.81 -19.99
CA HIS A 973 -4.02 6.66 -18.87
C HIS A 973 -2.83 7.40 -18.23
N THR A 974 -1.82 6.68 -17.73
CA THR A 974 -0.62 7.24 -17.09
C THR A 974 0.67 6.71 -17.72
N LYS A 975 1.75 7.51 -17.64
CA LYS A 975 3.12 7.05 -17.93
C LYS A 975 3.74 6.47 -16.66
N GLY A 976 4.45 5.36 -16.78
CA GLY A 976 5.13 4.74 -15.64
C GLY A 976 6.47 5.41 -15.35
N TYR A 977 6.68 5.84 -14.10
CA TYR A 977 7.97 6.39 -13.68
C TYR A 977 8.12 6.32 -12.15
N LEU A 978 9.37 6.37 -11.69
CA LEU A 978 9.71 6.55 -10.29
C LEU A 978 10.94 7.44 -10.19
N LYS A 979 10.80 8.59 -9.51
CA LYS A 979 11.89 9.57 -9.39
C LYS A 979 13.07 8.98 -8.62
N ASP A 980 14.28 9.10 -9.17
CA ASP A 980 15.53 8.63 -8.56
C ASP A 980 16.11 9.62 -7.53
N ALA A 981 15.25 10.06 -6.59
CA ALA A 981 15.64 10.92 -5.47
C ALA A 981 15.19 10.31 -4.14
N GLU A 982 15.92 10.55 -3.06
CA GLU A 982 15.57 10.07 -1.73
C GLU A 982 14.52 11.00 -1.10
N VAL A 983 13.28 10.54 -0.97
CA VAL A 983 12.19 11.32 -0.34
C VAL A 983 12.46 11.46 1.15
N ALA A 984 12.69 12.69 1.60
CA ALA A 984 13.00 13.02 2.98
C ALA A 984 11.79 13.47 3.81
N TYR A 985 10.86 14.16 3.15
CA TYR A 985 9.64 14.70 3.75
C TYR A 985 8.51 14.61 2.72
N VAL A 986 7.31 14.33 3.21
CA VAL A 986 6.06 14.31 2.45
C VAL A 986 5.05 15.15 3.22
N GLY A 987 4.58 16.24 2.62
CA GLY A 987 3.43 17.00 3.10
C GLY A 987 2.18 16.57 2.33
N THR A 988 1.07 16.43 3.05
CA THR A 988 -0.23 15.99 2.53
C THR A 988 -1.01 17.09 1.80
N HIS A 989 -0.60 18.34 1.90
CA HIS A 989 -1.14 19.44 1.10
C HIS A 989 -0.13 20.57 0.93
N ARG A 990 -0.44 21.49 0.03
CA ARG A 990 0.24 22.79 -0.13
C ARG A 990 -0.74 23.94 0.10
N HIS A 991 -0.23 25.10 0.47
CA HIS A 991 -1.03 26.30 0.53
C HIS A 991 -1.09 26.98 -0.82
N SER A 992 -2.29 27.42 -1.19
CA SER A 992 -2.52 28.51 -2.13
C SER A 992 -2.84 29.79 -1.35
N PRO A 993 -2.88 30.98 -1.98
CA PRO A 993 -3.12 32.23 -1.24
C PRO A 993 -4.42 32.27 -0.43
N THR A 994 -5.40 31.41 -0.74
CA THR A 994 -6.74 31.43 -0.14
C THR A 994 -7.21 30.11 0.49
N ALA A 995 -6.51 29.00 0.28
CA ALA A 995 -6.97 27.67 0.73
C ALA A 995 -5.86 26.62 0.74
N ASP A 996 -6.11 25.52 1.44
CA ASP A 996 -5.32 24.29 1.36
C ASP A 996 -5.68 23.53 0.08
N GLU A 997 -4.67 23.13 -0.67
CA GLU A 997 -4.85 22.19 -1.76
C GLU A 997 -4.68 20.77 -1.22
N ALA A 998 -5.76 20.26 -0.63
CA ALA A 998 -5.80 18.93 -0.03
C ALA A 998 -5.24 17.88 -0.98
N TYR A 999 -4.33 17.04 -0.49
CA TYR A 999 -3.67 15.96 -1.23
C TYR A 999 -2.90 16.40 -2.50
N GLU A 1000 -2.59 17.69 -2.64
CA GLU A 1000 -1.51 18.15 -3.51
C GLU A 1000 -0.21 18.09 -2.71
N PHE A 1001 0.52 16.98 -2.88
CA PHE A 1001 1.69 16.67 -2.08
C PHE A 1001 2.78 17.74 -2.14
N THR A 1002 3.52 17.89 -1.04
CA THR A 1002 4.79 18.61 -1.03
C THR A 1002 5.96 17.72 -0.63
N TYR A 1003 7.15 17.93 -1.18
CA TYR A 1003 8.30 17.07 -0.94
C TYR A 1003 9.56 17.86 -0.65
N MET A 1004 10.41 17.28 0.18
CA MET A 1004 11.84 17.59 0.22
C MET A 1004 12.61 16.32 -0.08
N PHE A 1005 13.72 16.44 -0.79
CA PHE A 1005 14.58 15.32 -1.16
C PHE A 1005 15.96 15.45 -0.54
N LYS A 1006 16.53 14.33 -0.09
CA LYS A 1006 17.88 14.27 0.47
C LYS A 1006 18.90 13.96 -0.62
N PHE A 1007 19.98 14.73 -0.65
CA PHE A 1007 21.15 14.43 -1.48
C PHE A 1007 22.43 14.52 -0.66
N GLY A 1008 23.49 13.88 -1.13
CA GLY A 1008 24.81 13.88 -0.51
C GLY A 1008 25.91 14.21 -1.51
N VAL A 1009 26.85 15.08 -1.11
CA VAL A 1009 28.02 15.49 -1.89
C VAL A 1009 29.29 15.21 -1.11
N ASP A 1010 30.32 14.68 -1.78
CA ASP A 1010 31.64 14.46 -1.20
C ASP A 1010 32.38 15.79 -0.97
N ILE A 1011 33.03 15.91 0.18
CA ILE A 1011 33.93 17.03 0.50
C ILE A 1011 35.38 16.53 0.38
N PRO A 1012 36.12 16.92 -0.68
CA PRO A 1012 37.52 16.58 -0.81
C PRO A 1012 38.37 17.16 0.33
N ALA A 1013 39.45 16.47 0.68
CA ALA A 1013 40.41 16.98 1.64
C ALA A 1013 40.93 18.37 1.22
N GLY A 1014 40.85 19.35 2.12
CA GLY A 1014 41.28 20.73 1.86
C GLY A 1014 40.28 21.60 1.11
N ALA A 1015 39.08 21.10 0.79
CA ALA A 1015 38.02 21.93 0.24
C ALA A 1015 37.56 22.96 1.30
N ALA A 1016 37.63 24.24 0.95
CA ALA A 1016 37.22 25.34 1.83
C ALA A 1016 35.78 25.83 1.54
N SER A 1017 35.20 25.42 0.41
CA SER A 1017 33.90 25.93 -0.03
C SER A 1017 33.16 24.97 -0.95
N LEU A 1018 31.83 25.09 -0.93
CA LEU A 1018 30.89 24.51 -1.89
C LEU A 1018 30.31 25.62 -2.77
N ILE A 1019 30.33 25.43 -4.08
CA ILE A 1019 29.65 26.29 -5.04
C ILE A 1019 28.32 25.63 -5.40
N LEU A 1020 27.22 26.32 -5.13
CA LEU A 1020 25.87 25.90 -5.49
C LEU A 1020 25.67 25.98 -7.01
N PRO A 1021 24.70 25.24 -7.57
CA PRO A 1021 24.27 25.48 -8.95
C PRO A 1021 23.76 26.92 -9.12
N LYS A 1022 23.84 27.45 -10.34
CA LYS A 1022 23.18 28.72 -10.70
C LYS A 1022 21.83 28.39 -11.33
N ASN A 1023 20.84 28.10 -10.49
CA ASN A 1023 19.49 27.78 -10.89
C ASN A 1023 18.51 28.20 -9.78
N GLU A 1024 17.80 29.31 -9.98
CA GLU A 1024 16.87 29.85 -9.00
C GLU A 1024 15.66 28.95 -8.70
N LYS A 1025 15.42 27.95 -9.55
CA LYS A 1025 14.37 26.95 -9.37
C LYS A 1025 14.74 25.87 -8.36
N VAL A 1026 15.99 25.81 -7.91
CA VAL A 1026 16.49 24.85 -6.91
C VAL A 1026 16.67 25.56 -5.57
N VAL A 1027 15.98 25.07 -4.54
CA VAL A 1027 15.99 25.67 -3.19
C VAL A 1027 16.50 24.66 -2.17
N LEU A 1028 17.45 25.06 -1.32
CA LEU A 1028 17.93 24.28 -0.18
C LEU A 1028 17.18 24.67 1.08
N PHE A 1029 16.72 23.67 1.85
CA PHE A 1029 15.99 23.87 3.11
C PHE A 1029 16.89 23.67 4.33
N ALA A 1030 17.82 22.72 4.26
CA ALA A 1030 18.75 22.42 5.34
C ALA A 1030 20.02 21.76 4.79
N ALA A 1031 21.11 21.88 5.53
CA ALA A 1031 22.38 21.27 5.18
C ALA A 1031 23.11 20.76 6.44
N THR A 1032 23.66 19.56 6.35
CA THR A 1032 24.34 18.88 7.46
C THR A 1032 25.67 18.31 6.99
N LEU A 1033 26.74 18.80 7.59
CA LEU A 1033 28.09 18.28 7.42
C LEU A 1033 28.27 17.02 8.25
N VAL A 1034 28.88 16.00 7.69
CA VAL A 1034 29.09 14.70 8.34
C VAL A 1034 30.54 14.24 8.16
N GLU A 1035 31.12 13.68 9.22
CA GLU A 1035 32.38 12.93 9.18
C GLU A 1035 32.05 11.44 9.13
N GLU A 1036 32.02 10.88 7.92
CA GLU A 1036 31.86 9.46 7.69
C GLU A 1036 33.19 8.74 7.88
N THR A 1037 33.35 8.02 8.99
CA THR A 1037 34.57 7.25 9.26
C THR A 1037 34.67 5.97 8.43
N LEU A 1038 33.53 5.44 8.00
CA LEU A 1038 33.39 4.29 7.12
C LEU A 1038 32.45 4.68 5.99
N LYS A 1039 32.69 4.15 4.79
CA LYS A 1039 31.76 4.36 3.68
C LYS A 1039 30.43 3.64 3.98
N PRO A 1040 29.29 4.29 3.72
CA PRO A 1040 27.99 3.64 3.85
C PRO A 1040 27.89 2.39 2.99
N VAL A 1041 27.10 1.42 3.46
CA VAL A 1041 26.76 0.24 2.64
C VAL A 1041 26.08 0.66 1.35
N GLN A 1042 26.35 -0.09 0.28
CA GLN A 1042 25.72 0.06 -1.01
C GLN A 1042 24.75 -1.09 -1.20
N VAL A 1043 23.49 -0.78 -1.52
CA VAL A 1043 22.51 -1.78 -1.92
C VAL A 1043 23.07 -2.55 -3.12
N ALA A 1044 23.13 -3.88 -3.00
CA ALA A 1044 23.69 -4.78 -4.00
C ALA A 1044 22.64 -5.79 -4.49
N THR A 1045 21.35 -5.47 -4.37
CA THR A 1045 20.23 -6.27 -4.88
C THR A 1045 19.03 -5.37 -5.15
N SER A 1046 17.99 -5.87 -5.81
CA SER A 1046 16.71 -5.15 -5.88
C SER A 1046 15.96 -5.29 -4.56
N LEU A 1047 15.66 -4.17 -3.88
CA LEU A 1047 14.91 -4.20 -2.61
C LEU A 1047 13.40 -4.37 -2.82
N PHE A 1048 12.88 -3.89 -3.95
CA PHE A 1048 11.51 -4.04 -4.42
C PHE A 1048 11.47 -3.91 -5.95
N HIS A 1049 10.33 -4.27 -6.55
CA HIS A 1049 10.03 -4.22 -7.97
C HIS A 1049 8.86 -3.27 -8.25
N THR A 1050 8.87 -2.55 -9.36
CA THR A 1050 7.86 -1.52 -9.63
C THR A 1050 6.92 -1.85 -10.79
N ALA A 1051 7.08 -2.97 -11.49
CA ALA A 1051 6.33 -3.24 -12.74
C ALA A 1051 6.31 -2.06 -13.74
N ILE A 1052 7.29 -1.14 -13.64
CA ILE A 1052 7.50 -0.02 -14.57
C ILE A 1052 8.55 -0.47 -15.59
N ARG A 1053 8.17 -0.44 -16.87
CA ARG A 1053 8.99 -0.97 -17.97
C ARG A 1053 10.14 -0.05 -18.35
N ASP A 1054 9.82 1.21 -18.62
CA ASP A 1054 10.75 2.25 -19.02
C ASP A 1054 10.58 3.41 -18.03
N ASN A 1055 11.63 3.75 -17.27
CA ASN A 1055 11.56 4.87 -16.33
C ASN A 1055 11.65 6.19 -17.10
N GLU A 1056 10.54 6.61 -17.72
CA GLU A 1056 10.46 7.81 -18.54
C GLU A 1056 10.27 9.06 -17.67
N MET A 1057 11.38 9.63 -17.21
CA MET A 1057 11.37 10.95 -16.57
C MET A 1057 11.55 12.05 -17.63
N GLU A 1058 10.60 12.99 -17.70
CA GLU A 1058 10.78 14.22 -18.46
C GLU A 1058 11.62 15.20 -17.64
N LEU A 1059 12.88 15.40 -18.04
CA LEU A 1059 13.77 16.39 -17.42
C LEU A 1059 13.55 17.75 -18.05
N ASN A 1060 13.35 18.78 -17.24
CA ASN A 1060 13.46 20.14 -17.72
C ASN A 1060 14.94 20.43 -17.97
N SER A 1061 15.31 20.70 -19.22
CA SER A 1061 16.61 21.27 -19.51
C SER A 1061 16.74 22.59 -18.76
N VAL A 1062 17.88 22.84 -18.10
CA VAL A 1062 18.30 24.20 -17.72
C VAL A 1062 18.02 25.05 -18.94
N GLU A 1063 17.12 26.03 -18.82
CA GLU A 1063 16.67 26.83 -19.95
C GLU A 1063 17.88 27.22 -20.80
N VAL A 1064 17.98 26.66 -22.01
CA VAL A 1064 18.55 27.45 -23.09
C VAL A 1064 17.65 28.66 -23.11
N GLU A 1065 18.18 29.85 -22.80
CA GLU A 1065 17.43 31.12 -22.88
C GLU A 1065 16.56 31.07 -24.13
N LYS A 1066 15.26 30.80 -23.96
CA LYS A 1066 14.35 30.73 -25.09
C LYS A 1066 14.08 32.17 -25.47
N GLU A 1067 14.43 32.55 -26.69
CA GLU A 1067 14.16 33.91 -27.17
C GLU A 1067 12.64 34.09 -27.24
N ASN A 1068 12.08 34.84 -26.28
CA ASN A 1068 10.66 35.19 -26.35
C ASN A 1068 10.41 36.05 -27.59
N LEU A 1069 9.81 35.45 -28.62
CA LEU A 1069 9.53 36.07 -29.91
C LEU A 1069 8.53 37.22 -29.81
N LEU A 1070 7.75 37.29 -28.73
CA LEU A 1070 6.86 38.42 -28.46
C LEU A 1070 7.60 39.66 -27.94
N LYS A 1071 8.86 39.52 -27.50
CA LYS A 1071 9.67 40.64 -27.03
C LYS A 1071 9.96 41.60 -28.19
N GLY A 1072 9.24 42.72 -28.21
CA GLY A 1072 9.30 43.72 -29.30
C GLY A 1072 8.36 43.45 -30.48
N ALA A 1073 7.50 42.43 -30.40
CA ALA A 1073 6.42 42.22 -31.36
C ALA A 1073 5.38 43.35 -31.28
N LYS A 1074 4.77 43.67 -32.41
CA LYS A 1074 3.73 44.72 -32.47
C LYS A 1074 2.36 44.09 -32.27
N ILE A 1075 1.60 44.59 -31.30
CA ILE A 1075 0.17 44.27 -31.20
C ILE A 1075 -0.55 44.98 -32.36
N ILE A 1076 -1.22 44.20 -33.21
CA ILE A 1076 -1.89 44.70 -34.43
C ILE A 1076 -3.42 44.66 -34.33
N ALA A 1077 -3.99 43.86 -33.43
CA ALA A 1077 -5.42 43.83 -33.14
C ALA A 1077 -5.66 43.22 -31.76
N TYR A 1078 -6.79 43.57 -31.12
CA TYR A 1078 -7.25 42.97 -29.86
C TYR A 1078 -8.75 43.22 -29.64
N SER A 1079 -9.36 42.48 -28.73
CA SER A 1079 -10.80 42.57 -28.40
C SER A 1079 -11.19 43.80 -27.57
N GLY A 1080 -10.39 44.15 -26.55
CA GLY A 1080 -10.66 45.28 -25.66
C GLY A 1080 -9.77 45.27 -24.43
N TYR A 1081 -9.99 46.22 -23.51
CA TYR A 1081 -9.33 46.28 -22.20
C TYR A 1081 -10.18 47.07 -21.19
N PHE A 1082 -9.92 46.88 -19.89
CA PHE A 1082 -10.70 47.46 -18.81
C PHE A 1082 -10.33 48.93 -18.53
N ASN A 1083 -9.03 49.25 -18.48
CA ASN A 1083 -8.50 50.61 -18.37
C ASN A 1083 -7.07 50.71 -18.93
N ASP A 1084 -6.52 51.93 -19.03
CA ASP A 1084 -5.21 52.19 -19.66
C ASP A 1084 -4.02 51.48 -18.96
N ASN A 1085 -4.16 51.10 -17.69
CA ASN A 1085 -3.13 50.35 -16.97
C ASN A 1085 -3.20 48.85 -17.27
N GLU A 1086 -4.32 48.34 -17.78
CA GLU A 1086 -4.59 46.90 -17.96
C GLU A 1086 -4.85 46.51 -19.43
N LYS A 1087 -4.10 47.10 -20.34
CA LYS A 1087 -4.19 46.89 -21.79
C LYS A 1087 -3.34 45.68 -22.25
N PRO A 1088 -3.58 45.12 -23.46
CA PRO A 1088 -2.89 43.92 -23.95
C PRO A 1088 -1.37 43.99 -23.94
N GLU A 1089 -0.77 45.17 -24.03
CA GLU A 1089 0.68 45.37 -23.95
C GLU A 1089 1.30 44.88 -22.63
N ARG A 1090 0.49 44.78 -21.56
CA ARG A 1090 0.94 44.26 -20.27
C ARG A 1090 1.36 42.80 -20.31
N ILE A 1091 0.77 41.99 -21.19
CA ILE A 1091 1.09 40.56 -21.21
C ILE A 1091 2.45 40.25 -21.86
N VAL A 1092 3.15 41.26 -22.39
CA VAL A 1092 4.45 41.09 -23.06
C VAL A 1092 5.50 42.07 -22.53
N ASP A 1093 5.25 42.76 -21.41
CA ASP A 1093 6.19 43.72 -20.81
C ASP A 1093 7.20 43.06 -19.85
N GLY A 1094 7.02 41.77 -19.55
CA GLY A 1094 7.89 40.99 -18.67
C GLY A 1094 7.65 41.25 -17.19
N ASP A 1095 6.56 41.94 -16.82
CA ASP A 1095 6.15 42.22 -15.45
C ASP A 1095 4.85 41.47 -15.10
N VAL A 1096 5.00 40.35 -14.38
CA VAL A 1096 3.89 39.48 -13.94
C VAL A 1096 2.96 40.13 -12.91
N ASP A 1097 3.30 41.31 -12.39
CA ASP A 1097 2.42 42.10 -11.51
C ASP A 1097 1.53 43.07 -12.29
N THR A 1098 1.78 43.22 -13.60
CA THR A 1098 0.84 43.86 -14.52
C THR A 1098 -0.03 42.82 -15.23
N LYS A 1099 -1.15 43.27 -15.83
CA LYS A 1099 -2.07 42.36 -16.52
C LYS A 1099 -2.85 43.02 -17.64
N TRP A 1100 -3.23 42.24 -18.64
CA TRP A 1100 -4.33 42.58 -19.52
C TRP A 1100 -5.63 42.12 -18.88
N CYS A 1101 -6.53 43.07 -18.62
CA CYS A 1101 -7.86 42.80 -18.10
C CYS A 1101 -8.91 43.26 -19.11
N GLU A 1102 -9.94 42.44 -19.33
CA GLU A 1102 -11.09 42.80 -20.15
C GLU A 1102 -12.38 42.25 -19.52
N VAL A 1103 -13.48 43.00 -19.59
CA VAL A 1103 -14.76 42.59 -18.98
C VAL A 1103 -15.86 42.62 -20.04
N GLY A 1104 -16.57 41.50 -20.21
CA GLY A 1104 -17.86 41.48 -20.91
C GLY A 1104 -17.83 41.11 -22.40
N SER A 1105 -16.66 40.85 -22.99
CA SER A 1105 -16.56 40.41 -24.39
C SER A 1105 -17.01 38.95 -24.58
N ALA A 1106 -17.63 38.66 -25.72
CA ALA A 1106 -18.04 37.31 -26.11
C ALA A 1106 -16.88 36.46 -26.64
N LEU A 1107 -15.78 37.10 -27.05
CA LEU A 1107 -14.56 36.46 -27.53
C LEU A 1107 -13.38 37.40 -27.28
N ASN A 1108 -12.43 36.98 -26.43
CA ASN A 1108 -11.24 37.77 -26.18
C ASN A 1108 -10.09 37.34 -27.10
N TYR A 1109 -9.36 38.27 -27.68
CA TYR A 1109 -8.18 37.95 -28.47
C TYR A 1109 -7.15 39.09 -28.50
N VAL A 1110 -5.90 38.73 -28.79
CA VAL A 1110 -4.81 39.66 -29.09
C VAL A 1110 -3.95 39.08 -30.20
N ASP A 1111 -3.63 39.92 -31.19
CA ASP A 1111 -2.86 39.58 -32.38
C ASP A 1111 -1.52 40.31 -32.38
N PHE A 1112 -0.46 39.57 -32.67
CA PHE A 1112 0.91 40.05 -32.74
C PHE A 1112 1.45 39.92 -34.17
N ASP A 1113 2.24 40.90 -34.62
CA ASP A 1113 3.14 40.80 -35.78
C ASP A 1113 4.57 40.66 -35.27
N LEU A 1114 5.19 39.50 -35.57
CA LEU A 1114 6.57 39.19 -35.25
C LEU A 1114 7.58 39.92 -36.17
N GLY A 1115 7.09 40.67 -37.17
CA GLY A 1115 7.87 41.44 -38.15
C GLY A 1115 8.24 40.63 -39.39
N GLU A 1116 8.60 39.36 -39.21
CA GLU A 1116 8.88 38.38 -40.25
C GLU A 1116 8.40 36.98 -39.84
N ALA A 1117 8.41 36.02 -40.77
CA ALA A 1117 8.04 34.65 -40.44
C ALA A 1117 9.13 34.03 -39.55
N LYS A 1118 8.73 33.62 -38.34
CA LYS A 1118 9.60 32.96 -37.36
C LYS A 1118 9.04 31.58 -37.04
N THR A 1119 9.93 30.65 -36.70
CA THR A 1119 9.53 29.34 -36.19
C THR A 1119 9.03 29.48 -34.76
N VAL A 1120 7.79 29.08 -34.53
CA VAL A 1120 7.18 28.99 -33.20
C VAL A 1120 7.16 27.52 -32.79
N SER A 1121 7.78 27.22 -31.67
CA SER A 1121 8.03 25.87 -31.13
C SER A 1121 7.41 25.65 -29.75
N GLY A 1122 7.06 26.72 -29.03
CA GLY A 1122 6.40 26.64 -27.73
C GLY A 1122 5.80 27.98 -27.30
N TRP A 1123 5.08 27.97 -26.19
CA TRP A 1123 4.50 29.17 -25.60
C TRP A 1123 4.24 29.01 -24.09
N LYS A 1124 4.15 30.14 -23.39
CA LYS A 1124 3.85 30.24 -21.97
C LYS A 1124 2.73 31.25 -21.74
N LEU A 1125 1.86 30.97 -20.77
CA LEU A 1125 0.76 31.83 -20.34
C LEU A 1125 0.73 31.89 -18.81
N VAL A 1126 0.81 33.09 -18.25
CA VAL A 1126 0.64 33.38 -16.82
C VAL A 1126 -0.70 34.08 -16.63
N ASN A 1127 -1.56 33.48 -15.81
CA ASN A 1127 -2.88 34.00 -15.49
C ASN A 1127 -2.83 34.85 -14.20
N ALA A 1128 -3.95 35.51 -13.86
CA ALA A 1128 -4.12 36.20 -12.58
C ALA A 1128 -4.60 35.28 -11.45
N GLY A 1129 -4.26 34.00 -11.48
CA GLY A 1129 -4.64 33.01 -10.45
C GLY A 1129 -4.06 33.30 -9.07
N ARG A 1130 -2.99 34.12 -8.98
CA ARG A 1130 -2.46 34.66 -7.72
C ARG A 1130 -3.45 35.60 -7.02
N GLU A 1131 -4.27 36.31 -7.79
CA GLU A 1131 -5.28 37.22 -7.25
C GLU A 1131 -6.52 36.43 -6.83
N ASP A 1132 -6.98 35.53 -7.69
CA ASP A 1132 -8.09 34.61 -7.44
C ASP A 1132 -7.99 33.45 -8.44
N LYS A 1133 -8.10 32.20 -7.97
CA LYS A 1133 -8.09 31.01 -8.85
C LYS A 1133 -9.18 31.08 -9.92
N GLY A 1134 -10.29 31.75 -9.64
CA GLY A 1134 -11.37 32.02 -10.58
C GLY A 1134 -10.93 32.79 -11.83
N TYR A 1135 -9.84 33.58 -11.76
CA TYR A 1135 -9.28 34.33 -12.89
C TYR A 1135 -8.30 33.54 -13.76
N ILE A 1136 -8.11 32.25 -13.50
CA ILE A 1136 -7.34 31.38 -14.39
C ILE A 1136 -8.12 31.16 -15.68
N THR A 1137 -7.48 31.41 -16.83
CA THR A 1137 -8.06 31.12 -18.14
C THR A 1137 -8.29 29.63 -18.29
N SER A 1138 -9.54 29.22 -18.44
CA SER A 1138 -9.94 27.82 -18.56
C SER A 1138 -9.71 27.26 -19.97
N ALA A 1139 -9.92 28.06 -21.02
CA ALA A 1139 -9.72 27.60 -22.39
C ALA A 1139 -9.28 28.70 -23.34
N CYS A 1140 -8.34 28.38 -24.23
CA CYS A 1140 -7.83 29.27 -25.26
C CYS A 1140 -7.17 28.51 -26.42
N PHE A 1141 -6.94 29.22 -27.52
CA PHE A 1141 -6.24 28.76 -28.71
C PHE A 1141 -5.05 29.67 -28.98
N LEU A 1142 -3.91 29.06 -29.28
CA LEU A 1142 -2.80 29.73 -29.93
C LEU A 1142 -2.93 29.50 -31.44
N GLN A 1143 -2.97 30.57 -32.23
CA GLN A 1143 -3.16 30.48 -33.67
C GLN A 1143 -2.08 31.25 -34.43
N GLY A 1144 -1.76 30.84 -35.66
CA GLY A 1144 -0.77 31.51 -36.49
C GLY A 1144 -1.12 31.56 -37.97
N ARG A 1145 -0.51 32.52 -38.68
CA ARG A 1145 -0.60 32.72 -40.14
C ARG A 1145 0.59 33.52 -40.68
N ASN A 1146 0.81 33.50 -41.99
CA ASN A 1146 1.93 34.20 -42.64
C ASN A 1146 1.52 35.45 -43.45
N SER A 1147 0.22 35.61 -43.73
CA SER A 1147 -0.34 36.81 -44.37
C SER A 1147 -1.60 37.29 -43.64
N GLN A 1148 -1.90 38.59 -43.66
CA GLN A 1148 -3.12 39.15 -43.07
C GLN A 1148 -4.40 38.67 -43.78
N THR A 1149 -4.28 38.17 -45.01
CA THR A 1149 -5.39 37.61 -45.80
C THR A 1149 -5.52 36.09 -45.65
N GLU A 1150 -4.61 35.44 -44.94
CA GLU A 1150 -4.67 34.00 -44.67
C GLU A 1150 -5.60 33.75 -43.46
N GLU A 1151 -6.33 32.64 -43.50
CA GLU A 1151 -7.10 32.13 -42.36
C GLU A 1151 -6.17 31.74 -41.20
N TRP A 1152 -6.65 31.95 -39.97
CA TRP A 1152 -5.91 31.55 -38.77
C TRP A 1152 -5.88 30.03 -38.64
N LYS A 1153 -4.69 29.46 -38.43
CA LYS A 1153 -4.50 28.03 -38.14
C LYS A 1153 -4.18 27.84 -36.67
N THR A 1154 -4.86 26.92 -36.00
CA THR A 1154 -4.53 26.54 -34.62
C THR A 1154 -3.17 25.88 -34.58
N LEU A 1155 -2.28 26.43 -33.76
CA LEU A 1155 -0.95 25.87 -33.47
C LEU A 1155 -1.02 24.98 -32.23
N ASP A 1156 -1.76 25.40 -31.20
CA ASP A 1156 -2.00 24.66 -29.97
C ASP A 1156 -3.29 25.16 -29.30
N ASN A 1157 -3.83 24.40 -28.35
CA ASN A 1157 -5.00 24.80 -27.59
C ASN A 1157 -5.01 24.24 -26.16
N ILE A 1158 -5.72 24.95 -25.30
CA ILE A 1158 -5.95 24.59 -23.91
C ILE A 1158 -7.45 24.49 -23.70
N ASP A 1159 -7.90 23.40 -23.06
CA ASP A 1159 -9.29 23.21 -22.63
C ASP A 1159 -9.30 22.65 -21.20
N GLY A 1160 -9.92 23.37 -20.26
CA GLY A 1160 -10.02 22.95 -18.86
C GLY A 1160 -8.82 23.30 -17.97
N ASN A 1161 -8.01 24.30 -18.33
CA ASN A 1161 -6.84 24.68 -17.53
C ASN A 1161 -7.20 25.15 -16.11
N ARG A 1162 -6.46 24.63 -15.13
CA ARG A 1162 -6.52 24.99 -13.70
C ARG A 1162 -5.19 25.57 -13.19
N GLN A 1163 -4.16 25.60 -14.02
CA GLN A 1163 -2.83 26.04 -13.64
C GLN A 1163 -2.71 27.55 -13.84
N ASN A 1164 -2.14 28.23 -12.84
CA ASN A 1164 -1.88 29.66 -12.92
C ASN A 1164 -0.86 29.97 -14.03
N VAL A 1165 0.19 29.14 -14.15
CA VAL A 1165 1.20 29.22 -15.19
C VAL A 1165 1.10 27.98 -16.06
N VAL A 1166 1.01 28.17 -17.38
CA VAL A 1166 1.04 27.08 -18.37
C VAL A 1166 2.22 27.31 -19.28
N SER A 1167 3.04 26.28 -19.51
CA SER A 1167 4.12 26.30 -20.50
C SER A 1167 4.01 25.04 -21.35
N ARG A 1168 3.91 25.19 -22.67
CA ARG A 1168 3.65 24.09 -23.61
C ARG A 1168 4.62 24.14 -24.78
N MET A 1169 5.10 22.98 -25.20
CA MET A 1169 5.76 22.79 -26.49
C MET A 1169 4.70 22.47 -27.54
N ILE A 1170 4.93 22.92 -28.77
CA ILE A 1170 4.06 22.60 -29.91
C ILE A 1170 4.64 21.37 -30.60
N ASP A 1171 3.84 20.31 -30.71
CA ASP A 1171 4.27 19.00 -31.26
C ASP A 1171 4.94 19.11 -32.63
N THR A 1172 4.48 20.07 -33.45
CA THR A 1172 5.08 20.38 -34.75
C THR A 1172 5.33 21.89 -34.84
N PRO A 1173 6.60 22.34 -34.68
CA PRO A 1173 6.94 23.75 -34.80
C PRO A 1173 6.46 24.35 -36.13
N ALA A 1174 5.88 25.55 -36.08
CA ALA A 1174 5.25 26.20 -37.22
C ALA A 1174 5.95 27.51 -37.58
N GLN A 1175 6.22 27.72 -38.87
CA GLN A 1175 6.70 29.00 -39.40
C GLN A 1175 5.52 29.97 -39.55
N VAL A 1176 5.48 31.02 -38.73
CA VAL A 1176 4.39 32.01 -38.70
C VAL A 1176 4.94 33.42 -38.51
N ARG A 1177 4.28 34.41 -39.11
CA ARG A 1177 4.60 35.83 -38.89
C ARG A 1177 3.62 36.49 -37.92
N TYR A 1178 2.35 36.14 -38.03
CA TYR A 1178 1.30 36.68 -37.18
C TYR A 1178 0.83 35.60 -36.21
N VAL A 1179 0.69 35.96 -34.94
CA VAL A 1179 0.22 35.06 -33.89
C VAL A 1179 -1.00 35.66 -33.19
N ARG A 1180 -1.97 34.83 -32.82
CA ARG A 1180 -3.15 35.20 -32.05
C ARG A 1180 -3.26 34.33 -30.82
N LEU A 1181 -3.45 34.95 -29.67
CA LEU A 1181 -4.02 34.29 -28.50
C LEU A 1181 -5.53 34.55 -28.52
N MET A 1182 -6.33 33.51 -28.66
CA MET A 1182 -7.80 33.59 -28.66
C MET A 1182 -8.35 32.86 -27.45
N ILE A 1183 -9.04 33.57 -26.56
CA ILE A 1183 -9.52 33.05 -25.29
C ILE A 1183 -11.02 32.83 -25.39
N THR A 1184 -11.42 31.57 -25.17
CA THR A 1184 -12.82 31.14 -25.29
C THR A 1184 -13.48 30.97 -23.94
N ARG A 1185 -12.71 30.69 -22.87
CA ARG A 1185 -13.21 30.71 -21.49
C ARG A 1185 -12.18 31.42 -20.58
N PRO A 1186 -12.36 32.72 -20.29
CA PRO A 1186 -11.38 33.53 -19.57
C PRO A 1186 -11.28 33.24 -18.07
N MET A 1187 -12.21 32.46 -17.52
CA MET A 1187 -12.31 32.16 -16.08
C MET A 1187 -12.64 30.69 -15.84
N GLN A 1188 -12.51 30.25 -14.58
CA GLN A 1188 -12.86 28.90 -14.14
C GLN A 1188 -14.37 28.65 -14.08
N HIS A 1189 -15.15 29.67 -13.74
CA HIS A 1189 -16.60 29.58 -13.62
C HIS A 1189 -17.29 29.62 -14.99
N ALA A 1190 -18.24 28.70 -15.19
CA ALA A 1190 -19.08 28.68 -16.38
C ALA A 1190 -19.88 29.99 -16.49
N GLY A 1191 -19.61 30.79 -17.53
CA GLY A 1191 -20.26 32.08 -17.77
C GLY A 1191 -19.50 33.31 -17.24
N GLY A 1192 -18.32 33.13 -16.63
CA GLY A 1192 -17.42 34.24 -16.28
C GLY A 1192 -16.96 35.01 -17.52
N LYS A 1193 -16.94 36.35 -17.44
CA LYS A 1193 -16.60 37.25 -18.56
C LYS A 1193 -15.41 38.16 -18.29
N VAL A 1194 -14.65 37.91 -17.22
CA VAL A 1194 -13.49 38.72 -16.84
C VAL A 1194 -12.24 37.99 -17.29
N LEU A 1195 -11.57 38.54 -18.30
CA LEU A 1195 -10.25 38.10 -18.70
C LEU A 1195 -9.20 38.75 -17.80
N ARG A 1196 -8.24 37.96 -17.32
CA ARG A 1196 -7.00 38.46 -16.71
C ARG A 1196 -5.81 37.59 -17.10
N ILE A 1197 -4.90 38.14 -17.89
CA ILE A 1197 -3.63 37.53 -18.25
C ILE A 1197 -2.51 38.43 -17.75
N ASN A 1198 -1.58 37.87 -16.98
CA ASN A 1198 -0.44 38.61 -16.46
C ASN A 1198 0.70 38.61 -17.48
N GLU A 1199 0.98 37.49 -18.13
CA GLU A 1199 2.09 37.36 -19.07
C GLU A 1199 1.84 36.30 -20.15
N MET A 1200 2.42 36.49 -21.32
CA MET A 1200 2.47 35.54 -22.42
C MET A 1200 3.85 35.57 -23.08
N GLU A 1201 4.39 34.38 -23.36
CA GLU A 1201 5.63 34.22 -24.11
C GLU A 1201 5.44 33.24 -25.27
N ILE A 1202 6.22 33.42 -26.33
CA ILE A 1202 6.28 32.49 -27.47
C ILE A 1202 7.75 32.22 -27.78
N TYR A 1203 8.09 30.96 -28.04
CA TYR A 1203 9.47 30.52 -28.26
C TYR A 1203 9.69 29.91 -29.63
#